data_AF-A0A1U7II18-F1
#
_entry.id   AF-A0A1U7II18-F1
#
_cell.length_a   1.000
_cell.length_b   1.000
_cell.length_c   1.000
_cell.angle_alpha   90.00
_cell.angle_beta   90.00
_cell.angle_gamma   90.00
#
_symmetry.space_group_name_H-M   'P 1'
#
loop_
_entity.id
_entity.type
_entity.pdbx_description
1 polymer ?
#
loop_
_entity_poly.entity_id
_entity_poly.type
_entity_poly.pdbx_seq_one_letter_code
_entity_poly.pdbx_strand_id
1 'polypeptide(L)'
;MNISANQARILISTLAAGALPAETAKNILAELVKHPESNAIAIAKTFGCSTIIRNLTITTKNKLAANSSLNLEEKNNQIIYQSQIIGRTQILYKSPLPGELQAKLAIESAIDRFLEYLQKLLYIVVLDESDRHVRVFIPVKEEPANFKELWKKFLEEVAFSAYGNTIHKLPGLVQTFIVMLNAVTLSGRGFSTLDVPILTQEQANVLAAWYYAVIRDVRKRQEKRKQDIEALKRQLENSELSDKDRKLKAKELQDKEAMQDKEAKKYTEYFQKAFTKSLEEQNAAWQELNVIQEQLANSGLAKTEQRKLQKQQDKLSSKLVFSQEFIQQKLKLIQEAEGDPFKFVQLDEKQNPNKFKQIVAIAKNFDKRATEQINSTRGDIFTQCVTEMYRLLELKATQFDPLPEPLLTEKFVMPEMRSPGDDSKEFCYSCGVALDPKTARWQVLRFMFERPSQRRQSSSGEGRPHICSSCSALAFASPLKVTEESIIIRLDAANNNDASELKIKDYIRMLTSKEIHLSAGRYLILASDRTSGGELASHKLGQIQYAIAKVASIFPLEVLTDFNFSLVIQGTQPLTLASRHLIFVKGLMDCYKQSTVISGKDINMTLGDAVRYMQQDLPFLADYTLAKSSNFSTDLHLEKVRQMYWERIHKDVELKGDSMDSDNQLPKRARLYRDVAALTGLTYAFAQSLESTAKSLMKAEDAEREVSKLIEKVDDAIAFSYYATLGDQKKTSVQARLYHYPDCDFIYSQTRELLNQLAIPDREKKDDQGKLYLQLYADDVTRTYQHFATSKDYAQEKDWKELTYNLKLSLYTRFPELVRKLKSTSEKN
;
A
#
# COMPACT_ATOMS: atom_id res chain seq x y z
N MET A 1 16.88 -32.94 -13.88
CA MET A 1 15.43 -32.68 -13.83
C MET A 1 15.23 -31.58 -12.80
N ASN A 2 14.66 -30.45 -13.22
CA ASN A 2 14.42 -29.32 -12.31
C ASN A 2 13.25 -29.65 -11.40
N ILE A 3 13.39 -29.40 -10.09
CA ILE A 3 12.30 -29.53 -9.13
C ILE A 3 11.34 -28.36 -9.37
N SER A 4 10.04 -28.64 -9.56
CA SER A 4 9.05 -27.56 -9.65
C SER A 4 8.86 -26.90 -8.27
N ALA A 5 8.53 -25.62 -8.24
CA ALA A 5 8.34 -24.94 -6.96
C ALA A 5 7.18 -25.54 -6.14
N ASN A 6 6.12 -26.03 -6.78
CA ASN A 6 5.06 -26.78 -6.11
C ASN A 6 5.56 -28.09 -5.49
N GLN A 7 6.45 -28.83 -6.17
CA GLN A 7 7.11 -30.00 -5.57
C GLN A 7 7.94 -29.60 -4.34
N ALA A 8 8.69 -28.51 -4.42
CA ALA A 8 9.46 -27.98 -3.28
C ALA A 8 8.54 -27.57 -2.11
N ARG A 9 7.43 -26.87 -2.37
CA ARG A 9 6.41 -26.49 -1.36
C ARG A 9 5.83 -27.72 -0.64
N ILE A 10 5.45 -28.76 -1.38
CA ILE A 10 4.92 -30.03 -0.84
C ILE A 10 5.95 -30.71 0.06
N LEU A 11 7.17 -30.88 -0.44
CA LEU A 11 8.23 -31.57 0.30
C LEU A 11 8.60 -30.82 1.59
N ILE A 12 8.71 -29.50 1.53
CA ILE A 12 9.03 -28.67 2.72
C ILE A 12 7.88 -28.68 3.72
N SER A 13 6.63 -28.60 3.26
CA SER A 13 5.43 -28.77 4.11
C SER A 13 5.46 -30.11 4.84
N THR A 14 5.77 -31.19 4.12
CA THR A 14 5.86 -32.54 4.68
C THR A 14 6.99 -32.67 5.72
N LEU A 15 8.17 -32.10 5.41
CA LEU A 15 9.29 -32.00 6.36
C LEU A 15 8.92 -31.19 7.61
N ALA A 16 8.15 -30.11 7.45
CA ALA A 16 7.68 -29.27 8.56
C ALA A 16 6.70 -29.99 9.46
N ALA A 17 5.80 -30.75 8.84
CA ALA A 17 4.89 -31.62 9.54
C ALA A 17 5.62 -32.73 10.31
N GLY A 18 6.83 -33.13 9.91
CA GLY A 18 7.51 -34.28 10.50
C GLY A 18 6.83 -35.59 10.10
N ALA A 19 6.19 -35.60 8.93
CA ALA A 19 5.41 -36.72 8.40
C ALA A 19 6.27 -37.85 7.79
N LEU A 20 7.60 -37.76 7.90
CA LEU A 20 8.55 -38.63 7.19
C LEU A 20 9.53 -39.28 8.16
N PRO A 21 9.98 -40.52 7.89
CA PRO A 21 11.10 -41.13 8.58
C PRO A 21 12.36 -40.27 8.49
N ALA A 22 13.21 -40.32 9.52
CA ALA A 22 14.38 -39.45 9.64
C ALA A 22 15.38 -39.58 8.47
N GLU A 23 15.54 -40.78 7.91
CA GLU A 23 16.42 -41.00 6.75
C GLU A 23 15.84 -40.40 5.47
N THR A 24 14.54 -40.63 5.21
CA THR A 24 13.81 -40.03 4.08
C THR A 24 13.86 -38.51 4.14
N ALA A 25 13.67 -37.94 5.35
CA ALA A 25 13.76 -36.50 5.57
C ALA A 25 15.16 -35.94 5.26
N LYS A 26 16.24 -36.63 5.67
CA LYS A 26 17.62 -36.24 5.36
C LYS A 26 17.90 -36.25 3.85
N ASN A 27 17.40 -37.27 3.15
CA ASN A 27 17.58 -37.39 1.69
C ASN A 27 16.87 -36.24 0.94
N ILE A 28 15.63 -35.93 1.32
CA ILE A 28 14.89 -34.81 0.71
C ILE A 28 15.59 -33.47 0.99
N LEU A 29 16.09 -33.24 2.21
CA LEU A 29 16.85 -32.02 2.54
C LEU A 29 18.11 -31.87 1.69
N ALA A 30 18.87 -32.95 1.48
CA ALA A 30 20.07 -32.95 0.66
C ALA A 30 19.77 -32.62 -0.80
N GLU A 31 18.73 -33.22 -1.36
CA GLU A 31 18.36 -32.99 -2.76
C GLU A 31 17.76 -31.59 -2.97
N LEU A 32 16.91 -31.09 -2.07
CA LEU A 32 16.39 -29.71 -2.14
C LEU A 32 17.51 -28.65 -2.16
N VAL A 33 18.59 -28.86 -1.40
CA VAL A 33 19.73 -27.94 -1.34
C VAL A 33 20.61 -28.00 -2.60
N LYS A 34 20.65 -29.13 -3.28
CA LYS A 34 21.44 -29.33 -4.51
C LYS A 34 20.90 -28.57 -5.72
N HIS A 35 19.61 -28.21 -5.69
CA HIS A 35 18.90 -27.49 -6.75
C HIS A 35 18.57 -26.06 -6.27
N PRO A 36 19.41 -25.05 -6.54
CA PRO A 36 19.20 -23.67 -6.08
C PRO A 36 17.86 -23.08 -6.52
N GLU A 37 17.36 -23.50 -7.68
CA GLU A 37 16.06 -23.12 -8.24
C GLU A 37 14.86 -23.56 -7.36
N SER A 38 15.05 -24.55 -6.48
CA SER A 38 14.01 -24.98 -5.54
C SER A 38 13.64 -23.89 -4.52
N ASN A 39 14.51 -22.89 -4.32
CA ASN A 39 14.34 -21.83 -3.33
C ASN A 39 13.97 -22.34 -1.93
N ALA A 40 14.46 -23.54 -1.56
CA ALA A 40 13.98 -24.28 -0.40
C ALA A 40 14.09 -23.49 0.93
N ILE A 41 15.14 -22.70 1.12
CA ILE A 41 15.31 -21.86 2.31
C ILE A 41 14.26 -20.74 2.35
N ALA A 42 13.97 -20.10 1.22
CA ALA A 42 12.96 -19.05 1.14
C ALA A 42 11.56 -19.61 1.40
N ILE A 43 11.23 -20.76 0.80
CA ILE A 43 9.98 -21.49 1.06
C ILE A 43 9.90 -21.86 2.55
N ALA A 44 10.94 -22.45 3.15
CA ALA A 44 10.94 -22.84 4.56
C ALA A 44 10.75 -21.66 5.54
N LYS A 45 11.26 -20.47 5.20
CA LYS A 45 11.05 -19.26 6.01
C LYS A 45 9.57 -18.89 6.16
N THR A 46 8.75 -19.14 5.15
CA THR A 46 7.32 -18.79 5.19
C THR A 46 6.51 -19.60 6.20
N PHE A 47 6.95 -20.81 6.53
CA PHE A 47 6.33 -21.64 7.58
C PHE A 47 6.71 -21.21 9.00
N GLY A 48 7.71 -20.36 9.18
CA GLY A 48 8.22 -19.98 10.50
C GLY A 48 8.89 -21.12 11.27
N CYS A 49 9.22 -22.26 10.61
CA CYS A 49 9.83 -23.42 11.26
C CYS A 49 11.36 -23.29 11.32
N SER A 50 11.88 -22.78 12.44
CA SER A 50 13.32 -22.58 12.65
C SER A 50 14.15 -23.87 12.51
N THR A 51 13.59 -25.02 12.88
CA THR A 51 14.24 -26.33 12.76
C THR A 51 14.54 -26.70 11.31
N ILE A 52 13.58 -26.53 10.39
CA ILE A 52 13.81 -26.83 8.97
C ILE A 52 14.82 -25.86 8.36
N ILE A 53 14.70 -24.56 8.67
CA ILE A 53 15.63 -23.55 8.17
C ILE A 53 17.06 -23.90 8.60
N ARG A 54 17.24 -24.29 9.87
CA ARG A 54 18.52 -24.76 10.39
C ARG A 54 19.01 -26.02 9.67
N ASN A 55 18.14 -27.02 9.49
CA ASN A 55 18.51 -28.27 8.82
C ASN A 55 18.91 -28.06 7.36
N LEU A 56 18.17 -27.24 6.61
CA LEU A 56 18.53 -26.85 5.24
C LEU A 56 19.89 -26.14 5.23
N THR A 57 20.10 -25.16 6.12
CA THR A 57 21.34 -24.38 6.19
C THR A 57 22.56 -25.25 6.53
N ILE A 58 22.41 -26.21 7.46
CA ILE A 58 23.49 -27.16 7.81
C ILE A 58 23.78 -28.07 6.63
N THR A 59 22.74 -28.56 5.96
CA THR A 59 22.88 -29.46 4.80
C THR A 59 23.61 -28.76 3.64
N THR A 60 23.35 -27.46 3.42
CA THR A 60 24.11 -26.62 2.47
C THR A 60 25.60 -26.57 2.78
N LYS A 61 25.98 -26.52 4.05
CA LYS A 61 27.39 -26.47 4.46
C LYS A 61 28.09 -27.82 4.33
N ASN A 62 27.39 -28.91 4.60
CA ASN A 62 27.99 -30.24 4.73
C ASN A 62 28.06 -31.04 3.41
N LYS A 63 27.54 -30.51 2.28
CA LYS A 63 27.58 -31.15 0.94
C LYS A 63 27.30 -32.66 0.97
N LEU A 64 26.21 -33.06 1.62
CA LEU A 64 25.80 -34.47 1.70
C LEU A 64 25.49 -35.03 0.30
N ALA A 65 25.94 -36.25 0.04
CA ALA A 65 25.64 -36.96 -1.20
C ALA A 65 24.15 -37.30 -1.26
N ALA A 66 23.52 -37.00 -2.40
CA ALA A 66 22.11 -37.26 -2.63
C ALA A 66 21.94 -38.28 -3.76
N ASN A 67 21.19 -39.35 -3.48
CA ASN A 67 21.11 -40.54 -4.33
C ASN A 67 19.68 -40.87 -4.81
N SER A 68 18.71 -39.96 -4.66
CA SER A 68 17.31 -40.22 -5.02
C SER A 68 16.67 -39.09 -5.82
N SER A 69 15.84 -39.46 -6.81
CA SER A 69 15.01 -38.51 -7.56
C SER A 69 13.82 -38.03 -6.70
N LEU A 70 13.55 -36.72 -6.70
CA LEU A 70 12.37 -36.12 -6.05
C LEU A 70 11.11 -36.20 -6.93
N ASN A 71 10.71 -37.42 -7.27
CA ASN A 71 9.48 -37.64 -8.05
C ASN A 71 8.30 -37.81 -7.09
N LEU A 72 7.31 -36.92 -7.22
CA LEU A 72 6.02 -37.00 -6.54
C LEU A 72 4.99 -37.58 -7.51
N GLU A 73 4.23 -38.58 -7.06
CA GLU A 73 3.08 -39.12 -7.78
C GLU A 73 1.78 -38.56 -7.18
N GLU A 74 0.89 -38.01 -8.01
CA GLU A 74 -0.47 -37.61 -7.62
C GLU A 74 -1.47 -38.68 -8.10
N LYS A 75 -2.16 -39.36 -7.17
CA LYS A 75 -3.19 -40.38 -7.44
C LYS A 75 -4.39 -40.15 -6.54
N ASN A 76 -5.59 -39.97 -7.11
CA ASN A 76 -6.84 -39.77 -6.35
C ASN A 76 -6.72 -38.67 -5.27
N ASN A 77 -6.15 -37.51 -5.62
CA ASN A 77 -5.85 -36.41 -4.71
C ASN A 77 -4.86 -36.74 -3.57
N GLN A 78 -4.21 -37.91 -3.58
CA GLN A 78 -3.14 -38.24 -2.66
C GLN A 78 -1.79 -37.97 -3.34
N ILE A 79 -0.85 -37.42 -2.57
CA ILE A 79 0.53 -37.26 -3.00
C ILE A 79 1.38 -38.34 -2.37
N ILE A 80 2.10 -39.07 -3.22
CA ILE A 80 2.92 -40.22 -2.85
C ILE A 80 4.38 -39.91 -3.17
N TYR A 81 5.27 -40.16 -2.21
CA TYR A 81 6.71 -40.13 -2.37
C TYR A 81 7.29 -41.48 -1.94
N GLN A 82 8.06 -42.14 -2.81
CA GLN A 82 8.66 -43.46 -2.53
C GLN A 82 7.66 -44.47 -1.96
N SER A 83 6.49 -44.60 -2.60
CA SER A 83 5.40 -45.49 -2.18
C SER A 83 4.76 -45.18 -0.81
N GLN A 84 5.08 -44.03 -0.20
CA GLN A 84 4.44 -43.53 1.03
C GLN A 84 3.54 -42.34 0.72
N ILE A 85 2.30 -42.37 1.24
CA ILE A 85 1.41 -41.20 1.17
C ILE A 85 1.95 -40.14 2.11
N ILE A 86 2.32 -38.98 1.56
CA ILE A 86 2.86 -37.85 2.33
C ILE A 86 1.81 -36.77 2.61
N GLY A 87 0.68 -36.81 1.90
CA GLY A 87 -0.42 -35.86 2.07
C GLY A 87 -1.49 -36.01 1.00
N ARG A 88 -2.40 -35.04 0.98
CA ARG A 88 -3.47 -34.93 -0.03
C ARG A 88 -3.62 -33.51 -0.57
N THR A 89 -4.10 -33.39 -1.79
CA THR A 89 -4.55 -32.13 -2.38
C THR A 89 -6.04 -31.92 -2.11
N GLN A 90 -6.45 -30.67 -1.88
CA GLN A 90 -7.83 -30.28 -1.65
C GLN A 90 -8.10 -28.96 -2.36
N ILE A 91 -9.27 -28.84 -2.99
CA ILE A 91 -9.74 -27.57 -3.55
C ILE A 91 -10.65 -26.90 -2.52
N LEU A 92 -10.39 -25.62 -2.27
CA LEU A 92 -11.20 -24.73 -1.45
C LEU A 92 -11.79 -23.63 -2.35
N TYR A 93 -13.11 -23.52 -2.40
CA TYR A 93 -13.83 -22.50 -3.14
C TYR A 93 -13.89 -21.20 -2.35
N LYS A 94 -13.56 -20.09 -3.03
CA LYS A 94 -13.66 -18.74 -2.48
C LYS A 94 -15.11 -18.27 -2.52
N SER A 95 -15.53 -17.57 -1.48
CA SER A 95 -16.78 -16.81 -1.51
C SER A 95 -16.73 -15.75 -2.63
N PRO A 96 -17.85 -15.47 -3.31
CA PRO A 96 -17.91 -14.43 -4.32
C PRO A 96 -17.39 -13.09 -3.79
N LEU A 97 -16.43 -12.49 -4.50
CA LEU A 97 -15.88 -11.20 -4.12
C LEU A 97 -16.92 -10.08 -4.33
N PRO A 98 -17.08 -9.16 -3.37
CA PRO A 98 -17.99 -8.03 -3.51
C PRO A 98 -17.49 -7.05 -4.57
N GLY A 99 -18.42 -6.33 -5.21
CA GLY A 99 -18.09 -5.27 -6.16
C GLY A 99 -17.56 -4.00 -5.49
N GLU A 100 -17.93 -3.77 -4.23
CA GLU A 100 -17.42 -2.67 -3.43
C GLU A 100 -15.96 -2.93 -3.04
N LEU A 101 -15.07 -1.97 -3.33
CA LEU A 101 -13.62 -2.15 -3.27
C LEU A 101 -13.10 -2.43 -1.86
N GLN A 102 -13.59 -1.69 -0.87
CA GLN A 102 -13.13 -1.82 0.51
C GLN A 102 -13.50 -3.17 1.13
N ALA A 103 -14.70 -3.69 0.82
CA ALA A 103 -15.09 -5.02 1.20
C ALA A 103 -14.30 -6.10 0.46
N LYS A 104 -14.00 -5.88 -0.83
CA LYS A 104 -13.18 -6.81 -1.62
C LYS A 104 -11.80 -6.95 -0.99
N LEU A 105 -11.15 -5.83 -0.68
CA LEU A 105 -9.86 -5.80 0.00
C LEU A 105 -9.91 -6.46 1.38
N ALA A 106 -10.99 -6.25 2.14
CA ALA A 106 -11.16 -6.87 3.45
C ALA A 106 -11.30 -8.40 3.36
N ILE A 107 -12.06 -8.90 2.38
CA ILE A 107 -12.25 -10.35 2.14
C ILE A 107 -10.96 -10.99 1.65
N GLU A 108 -10.28 -10.39 0.67
CA GLU A 108 -8.99 -10.92 0.18
C GLU A 108 -7.93 -10.90 1.29
N SER A 109 -7.85 -9.82 2.07
CA SER A 109 -6.96 -9.74 3.24
C SER A 109 -7.25 -10.84 4.27
N ALA A 110 -8.53 -11.15 4.53
CA ALA A 110 -8.92 -12.18 5.48
C ALA A 110 -8.59 -13.58 4.96
N ILE A 111 -8.80 -13.84 3.66
CA ILE A 111 -8.40 -15.10 3.00
C ILE A 111 -6.88 -15.28 3.09
N ASP A 112 -6.09 -14.26 2.75
CA ASP A 112 -4.63 -14.33 2.79
C ASP A 112 -4.10 -14.62 4.21
N ARG A 113 -4.66 -13.94 5.22
CA ARG A 113 -4.31 -14.16 6.63
C ARG A 113 -4.71 -15.56 7.11
N PHE A 114 -5.84 -16.08 6.63
CA PHE A 114 -6.27 -17.43 6.97
C PHE A 114 -5.38 -18.49 6.30
N LEU A 115 -5.01 -18.32 5.04
CA LEU A 115 -4.04 -19.20 4.36
C LEU A 115 -2.68 -19.18 5.07
N GLU A 116 -2.21 -18.02 5.53
CA GLU A 116 -1.00 -17.91 6.35
C GLU A 116 -1.14 -18.63 7.70
N TYR A 117 -2.31 -18.53 8.34
CA TYR A 117 -2.62 -19.29 9.57
C TYR A 117 -2.52 -20.80 9.33
N LEU A 118 -3.17 -21.30 8.28
CA LEU A 118 -3.11 -22.72 7.89
C LEU A 118 -1.67 -23.17 7.60
N GLN A 119 -0.88 -22.32 6.93
CA GLN A 119 0.50 -22.62 6.60
C GLN A 119 1.42 -22.68 7.83
N LYS A 120 1.27 -21.76 8.78
CA LYS A 120 2.19 -21.68 9.92
C LYS A 120 1.87 -22.65 11.05
N LEU A 121 0.59 -22.97 11.26
CA LEU A 121 0.17 -23.85 12.34
C LEU A 121 0.00 -25.30 11.89
N LEU A 122 -0.55 -25.50 10.68
CA LEU A 122 -0.89 -26.83 10.16
C LEU A 122 0.00 -27.27 9.00
N TYR A 123 0.94 -26.41 8.57
CA TYR A 123 1.83 -26.67 7.44
C TYR A 123 1.10 -26.91 6.11
N ILE A 124 -0.17 -26.51 6.01
CA ILE A 124 -0.97 -26.59 4.78
C ILE A 124 -0.48 -25.51 3.81
N VAL A 125 -0.13 -25.87 2.58
CA VAL A 125 0.41 -24.92 1.59
C VAL A 125 -0.50 -24.72 0.40
N VAL A 126 -0.50 -23.50 -0.12
CA VAL A 126 -1.12 -23.17 -1.41
C VAL A 126 -0.24 -23.68 -2.55
N LEU A 127 -0.82 -24.49 -3.42
CA LEU A 127 -0.19 -24.94 -4.66
C LEU A 127 -0.55 -24.00 -5.81
N ASP A 128 -1.85 -23.69 -5.94
CA ASP A 128 -2.38 -22.85 -7.01
C ASP A 128 -3.52 -21.98 -6.49
N GLU A 129 -3.64 -20.77 -7.01
CA GLU A 129 -4.71 -19.83 -6.66
C GLU A 129 -5.32 -19.21 -7.92
N SER A 130 -6.64 -19.22 -7.99
CA SER A 130 -7.42 -18.50 -9.01
C SER A 130 -8.35 -17.49 -8.34
N ASP A 131 -9.09 -16.72 -9.13
CA ASP A 131 -10.12 -15.81 -8.62
C ASP A 131 -11.26 -16.54 -7.88
N ARG A 132 -11.44 -17.85 -8.12
CA ARG A 132 -12.60 -18.62 -7.60
C ARG A 132 -12.24 -19.71 -6.60
N HIS A 133 -11.01 -20.22 -6.63
CA HIS A 133 -10.62 -21.33 -5.77
C HIS A 133 -9.12 -21.30 -5.45
N VAL A 134 -8.75 -22.01 -4.40
CA VAL A 134 -7.38 -22.26 -3.97
C VAL A 134 -7.18 -23.77 -3.93
N ARG A 135 -6.12 -24.28 -4.56
CA ARG A 135 -5.68 -25.67 -4.41
C ARG A 135 -4.62 -25.73 -3.33
N VAL A 136 -4.87 -26.49 -2.27
CA VAL A 136 -3.97 -26.65 -1.13
C VAL A 136 -3.46 -28.08 -1.00
N PHE A 137 -2.27 -28.23 -0.43
CA PHE A 137 -1.70 -29.51 0.01
C PHE A 137 -1.77 -29.61 1.54
N ILE A 138 -2.23 -30.75 2.03
CA ILE A 138 -2.40 -31.08 3.45
C ILE A 138 -1.47 -32.25 3.79
N PRO A 139 -0.45 -32.07 4.66
CA PRO A 139 0.48 -33.13 5.02
C PRO A 139 -0.15 -34.17 5.97
N VAL A 140 0.33 -35.42 5.93
CA VAL A 140 -0.09 -36.50 6.86
C VAL A 140 0.52 -36.25 8.23
N LYS A 141 -0.26 -35.70 9.17
CA LYS A 141 0.18 -35.54 10.56
C LYS A 141 -0.91 -35.89 11.57
N GLU A 142 -2.14 -35.44 11.32
CA GLU A 142 -3.41 -35.74 11.99
C GLU A 142 -4.53 -35.21 11.04
N GLU A 143 -5.72 -35.80 11.01
CA GLU A 143 -6.81 -35.23 10.18
C GLU A 143 -7.09 -33.79 10.65
N PRO A 144 -6.98 -32.78 9.77
CA PRO A 144 -7.30 -31.42 10.18
C PRO A 144 -8.77 -31.37 10.62
N ALA A 145 -9.03 -30.63 11.69
CA ALA A 145 -10.38 -30.17 12.00
C ALA A 145 -10.99 -29.55 10.72
N ASN A 146 -12.30 -29.74 10.51
CA ASN A 146 -13.00 -29.19 9.34
C ASN A 146 -12.62 -27.71 9.13
N PHE A 147 -12.39 -27.27 7.89
CA PHE A 147 -12.04 -25.89 7.56
C PHE A 147 -12.99 -24.85 8.18
N LYS A 148 -14.26 -25.18 8.43
CA LYS A 148 -15.20 -24.32 9.15
C LYS A 148 -14.76 -24.07 10.60
N GLU A 149 -14.27 -25.09 11.30
CA GLU A 149 -13.77 -24.96 12.67
C GLU A 149 -12.42 -24.23 12.71
N LEU A 150 -11.53 -24.51 11.75
CA LEU A 150 -10.26 -23.80 11.62
C LEU A 150 -10.47 -22.31 11.36
N TRP A 151 -11.46 -21.97 10.53
CA TRP A 151 -11.86 -20.59 10.29
C TRP A 151 -12.33 -19.93 11.59
N LYS A 152 -13.18 -20.59 12.37
CA LYS A 152 -13.66 -20.08 13.66
C LYS A 152 -12.49 -19.79 14.62
N LYS A 153 -11.58 -20.76 14.78
CA LYS A 153 -10.37 -20.59 15.62
C LYS A 153 -9.50 -19.45 15.14
N PHE A 154 -9.27 -19.34 13.83
CA PHE A 154 -8.53 -18.22 13.24
C PHE A 154 -9.17 -16.87 13.59
N LEU A 155 -10.49 -16.75 13.51
CA LEU A 155 -11.18 -15.50 13.85
C LEU A 155 -11.03 -15.14 15.32
N GLU A 156 -11.22 -16.11 16.22
CA GLU A 156 -11.17 -15.91 17.68
C GLU A 156 -9.75 -15.68 18.19
N GLU A 157 -8.80 -16.53 17.79
CA GLU A 157 -7.43 -16.57 18.32
C GLU A 157 -6.46 -15.63 17.59
N VAL A 158 -6.81 -15.18 16.37
CA VAL A 158 -5.92 -14.37 15.53
C VAL A 158 -6.62 -13.10 15.06
N ALA A 159 -7.61 -13.20 14.18
CA ALA A 159 -8.10 -12.04 13.43
C ALA A 159 -8.75 -10.95 14.30
N PHE A 160 -9.51 -11.37 15.31
CA PHE A 160 -10.21 -10.52 16.29
C PHE A 160 -9.62 -10.62 17.70
N SER A 161 -8.37 -11.08 17.82
CA SER A 161 -7.60 -11.01 19.05
C SER A 161 -6.79 -9.69 19.11
N ALA A 162 -6.37 -9.28 20.30
CA ALA A 162 -5.58 -8.07 20.48
C ALA A 162 -4.19 -8.22 19.83
N TYR A 163 -3.48 -9.31 20.13
CA TYR A 163 -2.07 -9.49 19.74
C TYR A 163 -1.83 -10.58 18.70
N GLY A 164 -2.85 -11.35 18.32
CA GLY A 164 -2.71 -12.48 17.41
C GLY A 164 -1.94 -13.64 18.04
N ASN A 165 -1.43 -14.52 17.18
CA ASN A 165 -0.54 -15.58 17.62
C ASN A 165 0.92 -15.11 17.52
N THR A 166 1.47 -14.66 18.65
CA THR A 166 2.83 -14.10 18.74
C THR A 166 3.92 -15.13 18.44
N ILE A 167 3.71 -16.41 18.80
CA ILE A 167 4.64 -17.52 18.56
C ILE A 167 4.85 -17.70 17.05
N HIS A 168 3.76 -17.72 16.28
CA HIS A 168 3.78 -17.87 14.83
C HIS A 168 3.84 -16.53 14.07
N LYS A 169 3.97 -15.40 14.78
CA LYS A 169 3.98 -14.05 14.20
C LYS A 169 2.77 -13.81 13.28
N LEU A 170 1.58 -14.21 13.72
CA LEU A 170 0.33 -13.91 13.02
C LEU A 170 -0.29 -12.66 13.65
N PRO A 171 -0.53 -11.59 12.87
CA PRO A 171 -0.93 -10.29 13.42
C PRO A 171 -2.39 -10.28 13.91
N GLY A 172 -2.59 -9.70 15.10
CA GLY A 172 -3.91 -9.35 15.64
C GLY A 172 -4.26 -7.88 15.40
N LEU A 173 -5.28 -7.39 16.11
CA LEU A 173 -5.81 -6.02 15.94
C LEU A 173 -4.82 -4.92 16.30
N VAL A 174 -3.86 -5.17 17.20
CA VAL A 174 -2.79 -4.19 17.49
C VAL A 174 -1.93 -3.96 16.25
N GLN A 175 -1.57 -5.01 15.52
CA GLN A 175 -0.72 -4.92 14.33
C GLN A 175 -1.50 -4.58 13.05
N THR A 176 -2.83 -4.71 13.04
CA THR A 176 -3.67 -4.33 11.89
C THR A 176 -4.42 -3.03 12.13
N PHE A 177 -5.43 -3.05 13.00
CA PHE A 177 -6.36 -1.94 13.24
C PHE A 177 -5.67 -0.72 13.88
N ILE A 178 -4.86 -0.91 14.94
CA ILE A 178 -4.23 0.22 15.62
C ILE A 178 -3.14 0.85 14.74
N VAL A 179 -2.29 0.03 14.12
CA VAL A 179 -1.27 0.51 13.16
C VAL A 179 -1.94 1.31 12.03
N MET A 180 -3.07 0.84 11.50
CA MET A 180 -3.84 1.56 10.50
C MET A 180 -4.33 2.93 11.00
N LEU A 181 -4.87 3.02 12.22
CA LEU A 181 -5.35 4.29 12.78
C LEU A 181 -4.22 5.29 13.05
N ASN A 182 -3.04 4.81 13.44
CA ASN A 182 -1.83 5.62 13.60
C ASN A 182 -1.28 6.06 12.22
N ALA A 183 -1.56 5.30 11.17
CA ALA A 183 -1.03 5.50 9.83
C ALA A 183 -1.83 6.52 8.99
N VAL A 184 -3.15 6.40 8.95
CA VAL A 184 -4.01 7.11 7.98
C VAL A 184 -5.12 7.89 8.67
N THR A 185 -5.38 9.11 8.21
CA THR A 185 -6.56 9.89 8.65
C THR A 185 -7.80 9.48 7.86
N LEU A 186 -8.79 8.87 8.51
CA LEU A 186 -10.00 8.38 7.83
C LEU A 186 -11.09 9.48 7.72
N SER A 187 -11.07 10.47 8.63
CA SER A 187 -11.97 11.63 8.59
C SER A 187 -11.29 12.87 9.16
N GLY A 188 -11.26 13.95 8.37
CA GLY A 188 -10.69 15.23 8.81
C GLY A 188 -11.47 15.91 9.94
N ARG A 189 -12.77 15.61 10.11
CA ARG A 189 -13.60 16.15 11.22
C ARG A 189 -13.69 15.20 12.43
N GLY A 190 -13.06 14.03 12.34
CA GLY A 190 -13.23 12.92 13.29
C GLY A 190 -14.61 12.25 13.20
N PHE A 191 -14.76 11.12 13.88
CA PHE A 191 -15.99 10.35 14.04
C PHE A 191 -16.52 10.46 15.47
N SER A 192 -17.73 9.93 15.67
CA SER A 192 -18.16 9.52 17.01
C SER A 192 -17.60 8.14 17.37
N THR A 193 -18.07 7.55 18.47
CA THR A 193 -17.85 6.13 18.76
C THR A 193 -18.31 5.24 17.61
N LEU A 194 -17.64 4.10 17.44
CA LEU A 194 -17.94 3.15 16.36
C LEU A 194 -19.06 2.20 16.76
N ASP A 195 -20.05 2.09 15.87
CA ASP A 195 -21.13 1.11 15.94
C ASP A 195 -20.81 -0.07 15.00
N VAL A 196 -20.10 -1.06 15.53
CA VAL A 196 -19.60 -2.23 14.78
C VAL A 196 -19.88 -3.53 15.53
N PRO A 197 -19.97 -4.67 14.83
CA PRO A 197 -20.14 -5.97 15.47
C PRO A 197 -19.00 -6.30 16.43
N ILE A 198 -19.34 -6.78 17.62
CA ILE A 198 -18.39 -7.22 18.65
C ILE A 198 -18.44 -8.73 18.73
N LEU A 199 -17.39 -9.38 18.22
CA LEU A 199 -17.33 -10.82 18.04
C LEU A 199 -16.62 -11.53 19.21
N THR A 200 -15.66 -10.85 19.84
CA THR A 200 -14.82 -11.43 20.90
C THR A 200 -14.58 -10.43 22.03
N GLN A 201 -14.23 -10.94 23.21
CA GLN A 201 -13.84 -10.11 24.34
C GLN A 201 -12.57 -9.29 24.03
N GLU A 202 -11.61 -9.88 23.32
CA GLU A 202 -10.37 -9.17 22.98
C GLU A 202 -10.61 -8.01 22.00
N GLN A 203 -11.50 -8.17 21.02
CA GLN A 203 -11.94 -7.06 20.17
C GLN A 203 -12.60 -5.95 20.99
N ALA A 204 -13.46 -6.31 21.95
CA ALA A 204 -14.10 -5.35 22.84
C ALA A 204 -13.05 -4.57 23.66
N ASN A 205 -12.02 -5.28 24.16
CA ASN A 205 -10.92 -4.67 24.91
C ASN A 205 -10.09 -3.72 24.04
N VAL A 206 -9.84 -4.03 22.77
CA VAL A 206 -9.15 -3.13 21.83
C VAL A 206 -9.93 -1.84 21.59
N LEU A 207 -11.25 -1.93 21.37
CA LEU A 207 -12.11 -0.75 21.20
C LEU A 207 -12.22 0.07 22.50
N ALA A 208 -12.39 -0.58 23.65
CA ALA A 208 -12.38 0.08 24.94
C ALA A 208 -11.04 0.79 25.22
N ALA A 209 -9.91 0.17 24.85
CA ALA A 209 -8.58 0.76 24.96
C ALA A 209 -8.41 2.02 24.09
N TRP A 210 -9.04 2.06 22.90
CA TRP A 210 -9.03 3.25 22.06
C TRP A 210 -9.77 4.42 22.74
N TYR A 211 -10.98 4.16 23.26
CA TYR A 211 -11.74 5.18 24.00
C TYR A 211 -11.02 5.62 25.28
N TYR A 212 -10.38 4.69 26.00
CA TYR A 212 -9.52 5.01 27.14
C TYR A 212 -8.33 5.90 26.72
N ALA A 213 -7.69 5.61 25.58
CA ALA A 213 -6.60 6.43 25.04
C ALA A 213 -7.08 7.86 24.69
N VAL A 214 -8.29 8.01 24.15
CA VAL A 214 -8.91 9.33 23.92
C VAL A 214 -9.10 10.09 25.24
N ILE A 215 -9.65 9.44 26.27
CA ILE A 215 -9.85 10.05 27.60
C ILE A 215 -8.50 10.49 28.20
N ARG A 216 -7.48 9.63 28.11
CA ARG A 216 -6.11 9.92 28.53
C ARG A 216 -5.52 11.14 27.82
N ASP A 217 -5.68 11.24 26.50
CA ASP A 217 -5.08 12.33 25.73
C ASP A 217 -5.80 13.67 25.96
N VAL A 218 -7.12 13.65 26.14
CA VAL A 218 -7.89 14.84 26.57
C VAL A 218 -7.43 15.31 27.94
N ARG A 219 -7.26 14.38 28.89
CA ARG A 219 -6.72 14.69 30.23
C ARG A 219 -5.33 15.31 30.17
N LYS A 220 -4.40 14.66 29.44
CA LYS A 220 -3.03 15.18 29.25
C LYS A 220 -3.01 16.58 28.65
N ARG A 221 -3.89 16.86 27.68
CA ARG A 221 -4.02 18.20 27.08
C ARG A 221 -4.45 19.24 28.12
N GLN A 222 -5.39 18.92 29.00
CA GLN A 222 -5.80 19.83 30.08
C GLN A 222 -4.69 20.01 31.13
N GLU A 223 -4.02 18.93 31.52
CA GLU A 223 -2.88 18.99 32.46
C GLU A 223 -1.74 19.85 31.90
N LYS A 224 -1.41 19.68 30.62
CA LYS A 224 -0.42 20.53 29.93
C LYS A 224 -0.85 22.00 29.92
N ARG A 225 -2.13 22.29 29.64
CA ARG A 225 -2.63 23.67 29.67
C ARG A 225 -2.54 24.27 31.08
N LYS A 226 -2.82 23.49 32.14
CA LYS A 226 -2.63 23.93 33.53
C LYS A 226 -1.17 24.27 33.85
N GLN A 227 -0.24 23.41 33.42
CA GLN A 227 1.21 23.67 33.57
C GLN A 227 1.64 24.94 32.82
N ASP A 228 1.15 25.15 31.60
CA ASP A 228 1.41 26.37 30.82
C ASP A 228 0.86 27.63 31.53
N ILE A 229 -0.33 27.55 32.11
CA ILE A 229 -0.94 28.63 32.90
C ILE A 229 -0.07 28.97 34.12
N GLU A 230 0.38 27.96 34.87
CA GLU A 230 1.28 28.17 36.01
C GLU A 230 2.63 28.76 35.59
N ALA A 231 3.20 28.30 34.48
CA ALA A 231 4.43 28.85 33.93
C ALA A 231 4.27 30.32 33.50
N LEU A 232 3.14 30.68 32.86
CA LEU A 232 2.84 32.06 32.48
C LEU A 232 2.64 32.96 33.70
N LYS A 233 1.98 32.47 34.76
CA LYS A 233 1.85 33.19 36.03
C LYS A 233 3.22 33.52 36.63
N ARG A 234 4.09 32.52 36.75
CA ARG A 234 5.48 32.72 37.23
C ARG A 234 6.29 33.65 36.35
N GLN A 235 6.10 33.60 35.03
CA GLN A 235 6.79 34.51 34.13
C GLN A 235 6.31 35.96 34.33
N LEU A 236 5.02 36.19 34.52
CA LEU A 236 4.47 37.54 34.75
C LEU A 236 4.94 38.17 36.07
N GLU A 237 5.33 37.35 37.04
CA GLU A 237 5.96 37.77 38.31
C GLU A 237 7.39 38.31 38.12
N ASN A 238 8.05 38.06 36.99
CA ASN A 238 9.39 38.60 36.71
C ASN A 238 9.33 40.13 36.51
N SER A 239 10.10 40.85 37.34
CA SER A 239 10.20 42.32 37.32
C SER A 239 10.97 42.88 36.12
N GLU A 240 11.73 42.06 35.39
CA GLU A 240 12.55 42.48 34.24
C GLU A 240 11.81 42.42 32.89
N LEU A 241 10.52 42.09 32.87
CA LEU A 241 9.72 42.03 31.64
C LEU A 241 9.38 43.43 31.10
N SER A 242 9.53 43.60 29.78
CA SER A 242 9.04 44.81 29.11
C SER A 242 7.51 44.92 29.20
N ASP A 243 6.97 46.16 29.22
CA ASP A 243 5.52 46.39 29.29
C ASP A 243 4.75 45.74 28.11
N LYS A 244 5.38 45.67 26.94
CA LYS A 244 4.82 45.03 25.75
C LYS A 244 4.71 43.51 25.95
N ASP A 245 5.76 42.87 26.44
CA ASP A 245 5.79 41.42 26.68
C ASP A 245 4.87 41.03 27.84
N ARG A 246 4.80 41.88 28.88
CA ARG A 246 3.87 41.69 30.01
C ARG A 246 2.41 41.72 29.53
N LYS A 247 2.02 42.66 28.68
CA LYS A 247 0.66 42.70 28.08
C LYS A 247 0.37 41.48 27.21
N LEU A 248 1.32 41.06 26.37
CA LEU A 248 1.15 39.87 25.51
C LEU A 248 0.97 38.59 26.33
N LYS A 249 1.82 38.37 27.34
CA LYS A 249 1.73 37.21 28.24
C LYS A 249 0.48 37.22 29.12
N ALA A 250 0.05 38.39 29.59
CA ALA A 250 -1.19 38.52 30.36
C ALA A 250 -2.42 38.17 29.51
N LYS A 251 -2.44 38.57 28.23
CA LYS A 251 -3.48 38.17 27.28
C LYS A 251 -3.45 36.67 27.01
N GLU A 252 -2.26 36.09 26.77
CA GLU A 252 -2.12 34.63 26.58
C GLU A 252 -2.59 33.85 27.81
N LEU A 253 -2.28 34.32 29.02
CA LEU A 253 -2.74 33.73 30.28
C LEU A 253 -4.28 33.76 30.35
N GLN A 254 -4.89 34.92 30.12
CA GLN A 254 -6.35 35.08 30.14
C GLN A 254 -7.03 34.15 29.12
N ASP A 255 -6.50 34.07 27.90
CA ASP A 255 -7.02 33.21 26.83
C ASP A 255 -6.92 31.72 27.22
N LYS A 256 -5.81 31.30 27.82
CA LYS A 256 -5.61 29.91 28.27
C LYS A 256 -6.48 29.55 29.47
N GLU A 257 -6.63 30.44 30.46
CA GLU A 257 -7.53 30.24 31.61
C GLU A 257 -8.99 30.12 31.16
N ALA A 258 -9.46 31.06 30.33
CA ALA A 258 -10.81 31.01 29.77
C ALA A 258 -11.07 29.73 28.96
N MET A 259 -10.10 29.28 28.17
CA MET A 259 -10.20 28.02 27.42
C MET A 259 -10.22 26.80 28.35
N GLN A 260 -9.41 26.80 29.41
CA GLN A 260 -9.35 25.72 30.40
C GLN A 260 -10.69 25.56 31.12
N ASP A 261 -11.27 26.64 31.62
CA ASP A 261 -12.53 26.62 32.35
C ASP A 261 -13.70 26.23 31.44
N LYS A 262 -13.75 26.81 30.22
CA LYS A 262 -14.76 26.46 29.22
C LYS A 262 -14.72 24.97 28.88
N GLU A 263 -13.54 24.41 28.71
CA GLU A 263 -13.38 23.02 28.34
C GLU A 263 -13.66 22.05 29.49
N ALA A 264 -13.20 22.37 30.71
CA ALA A 264 -13.50 21.58 31.90
C ALA A 264 -15.01 21.54 32.17
N LYS A 265 -15.67 22.71 32.20
CA LYS A 265 -17.13 22.83 32.38
C LYS A 265 -17.90 22.04 31.34
N LYS A 266 -17.49 22.14 30.06
CA LYS A 266 -18.08 21.37 28.96
C LYS A 266 -18.06 19.87 29.25
N TYR A 267 -16.91 19.28 29.58
CA TYR A 267 -16.85 17.83 29.79
C TYR A 267 -17.62 17.38 31.03
N THR A 268 -17.55 18.12 32.14
CA THR A 268 -18.32 17.83 33.36
C THR A 268 -19.83 17.88 33.11
N GLU A 269 -20.32 18.93 32.44
CA GLU A 269 -21.75 19.06 32.15
C GLU A 269 -22.29 17.95 31.25
N TYR A 270 -21.58 17.61 30.17
CA TYR A 270 -22.01 16.54 29.26
C TYR A 270 -21.94 15.17 29.94
N PHE A 271 -20.91 14.93 30.76
CA PHE A 271 -20.78 13.70 31.53
C PHE A 271 -21.96 13.51 32.49
N GLN A 272 -22.34 14.55 33.23
CA GLN A 272 -23.51 14.51 34.12
C GLN A 272 -24.83 14.36 33.34
N LYS A 273 -25.04 15.18 32.31
CA LYS A 273 -26.30 15.20 31.54
C LYS A 273 -26.56 13.91 30.77
N ALA A 274 -25.53 13.19 30.34
CA ALA A 274 -25.66 12.00 29.50
C ALA A 274 -25.30 10.70 30.23
N PHE A 275 -24.08 10.57 30.79
CA PHE A 275 -23.65 9.31 31.40
C PHE A 275 -24.27 9.09 32.78
N THR A 276 -24.17 10.07 33.68
CA THR A 276 -24.78 9.98 35.02
C THR A 276 -26.29 9.78 34.91
N LYS A 277 -26.97 10.61 34.10
CA LYS A 277 -28.41 10.48 33.86
C LYS A 277 -28.79 9.10 33.29
N SER A 278 -28.00 8.55 32.35
CA SER A 278 -28.25 7.21 31.81
C SER A 278 -28.13 6.12 32.88
N LEU A 279 -27.17 6.23 33.81
CA LEU A 279 -27.06 5.29 34.93
C LEU A 279 -28.23 5.42 35.91
N GLU A 280 -28.70 6.64 36.20
CA GLU A 280 -29.88 6.88 37.04
C GLU A 280 -31.16 6.30 36.40
N GLU A 281 -31.36 6.53 35.10
CA GLU A 281 -32.48 5.97 34.33
C GLU A 281 -32.44 4.43 34.31
N GLN A 282 -31.25 3.83 34.12
CA GLN A 282 -31.09 2.38 34.18
C GLN A 282 -31.27 1.82 35.59
N ASN A 283 -30.85 2.54 36.64
CA ASN A 283 -31.10 2.15 38.02
C ASN A 283 -32.60 2.11 38.33
N ALA A 284 -33.34 3.13 37.90
CA ALA A 284 -34.80 3.17 38.03
C ALA A 284 -35.47 2.03 37.26
N ALA A 285 -35.00 1.73 36.05
CA ALA A 285 -35.51 0.59 35.26
C ALA A 285 -35.25 -0.76 35.94
N TRP A 286 -34.11 -0.96 36.60
CA TRP A 286 -33.84 -2.15 37.41
C TRP A 286 -34.78 -2.25 38.63
N GLN A 287 -35.03 -1.14 39.32
CA GLN A 287 -35.99 -1.11 40.44
C GLN A 287 -37.40 -1.48 39.97
N GLU A 288 -37.84 -0.94 38.83
CA GLU A 288 -39.15 -1.28 38.23
C GLU A 288 -39.21 -2.76 37.81
N LEU A 289 -38.13 -3.31 37.24
CA LEU A 289 -38.04 -4.72 36.87
C LEU A 289 -38.15 -5.66 38.08
N ASN A 290 -37.51 -5.33 39.20
CA ASN A 290 -37.60 -6.12 40.42
C ASN A 290 -39.05 -6.13 40.95
N VAL A 291 -39.74 -4.99 40.93
CA VAL A 291 -41.17 -4.91 41.29
C VAL A 291 -42.03 -5.77 40.35
N ILE A 292 -41.77 -5.73 39.05
CA ILE A 292 -42.50 -6.56 38.06
C ILE A 292 -42.23 -8.05 38.29
N GLN A 293 -41.00 -8.44 38.60
CA GLN A 293 -40.64 -9.83 38.91
C GLN A 293 -41.32 -10.33 40.18
N GLU A 294 -41.37 -9.51 41.24
CA GLU A 294 -42.11 -9.83 42.47
C GLU A 294 -43.61 -9.96 42.21
N GLN A 295 -44.19 -9.08 41.39
CA GLN A 295 -45.59 -9.18 40.98
C GLN A 295 -45.86 -10.46 40.18
N LEU A 296 -45.02 -10.79 39.21
CA LEU A 296 -45.14 -12.01 38.40
C LEU A 296 -44.98 -13.31 39.21
N ALA A 297 -44.29 -13.26 40.35
CA ALA A 297 -44.14 -14.39 41.26
C ALA A 297 -45.42 -14.67 42.10
N ASN A 298 -46.36 -13.73 42.17
CA ASN A 298 -47.62 -13.93 42.89
C ASN A 298 -48.59 -14.83 42.09
N SER A 299 -48.97 -15.97 42.70
CA SER A 299 -49.80 -17.02 42.09
C SER A 299 -51.27 -16.67 41.83
N GLY A 300 -51.71 -15.43 42.15
CA GLY A 300 -53.10 -14.97 42.02
C GLY A 300 -53.41 -14.12 40.78
N LEU A 301 -52.45 -13.90 39.87
CA LEU A 301 -52.63 -13.02 38.71
C LEU A 301 -53.50 -13.62 37.60
N ALA A 302 -54.35 -12.81 37.00
CA ALA A 302 -55.09 -13.19 35.80
C ALA A 302 -54.13 -13.34 34.60
N LYS A 303 -54.38 -14.30 33.69
CA LYS A 303 -53.54 -14.55 32.50
C LYS A 303 -53.29 -13.30 31.63
N THR A 304 -54.24 -12.37 31.61
CA THR A 304 -54.15 -11.09 30.87
C THR A 304 -53.16 -10.12 31.53
N GLU A 305 -53.17 -10.02 32.86
CA GLU A 305 -52.24 -9.20 33.64
C GLU A 305 -50.84 -9.77 33.57
N GLN A 306 -50.70 -11.10 33.68
CA GLN A 306 -49.43 -11.79 33.53
C GLN A 306 -48.80 -11.52 32.15
N ARG A 307 -49.57 -11.58 31.06
CA ARG A 307 -49.08 -11.22 29.71
C ARG A 307 -48.69 -9.73 29.58
N LYS A 308 -49.38 -8.83 30.28
CA LYS A 308 -49.06 -7.39 30.26
C LYS A 308 -47.76 -7.10 30.99
N LEU A 309 -47.59 -7.67 32.18
CA LEU A 309 -46.37 -7.59 32.98
C LEU A 309 -45.19 -8.25 32.26
N GLN A 310 -45.39 -9.39 31.59
CA GLN A 310 -44.35 -10.03 30.78
C GLN A 310 -43.89 -9.13 29.63
N LYS A 311 -44.82 -8.49 28.90
CA LYS A 311 -44.47 -7.53 27.84
C LYS A 311 -43.74 -6.30 28.38
N GLN A 312 -44.11 -5.82 29.57
CA GLN A 312 -43.41 -4.71 30.22
C GLN A 312 -42.01 -5.12 30.67
N GLN A 313 -41.86 -6.31 31.23
CA GLN A 313 -40.59 -6.92 31.58
C GLN A 313 -39.68 -7.01 30.35
N ASP A 314 -40.16 -7.62 29.26
CA ASP A 314 -39.40 -7.77 28.02
C ASP A 314 -38.96 -6.40 27.45
N LYS A 315 -39.86 -5.40 27.50
CA LYS A 315 -39.58 -4.04 27.05
C LYS A 315 -38.52 -3.34 27.91
N LEU A 316 -38.60 -3.46 29.24
CA LEU A 316 -37.63 -2.86 30.15
C LEU A 316 -36.28 -3.57 30.05
N SER A 317 -36.27 -4.90 30.06
CA SER A 317 -35.06 -5.71 29.90
C SER A 317 -34.33 -5.42 28.58
N SER A 318 -35.06 -5.14 27.50
CA SER A 318 -34.47 -4.74 26.21
C SER A 318 -33.74 -3.39 26.22
N LYS A 319 -33.97 -2.54 27.22
CA LYS A 319 -33.34 -1.22 27.36
C LYS A 319 -32.16 -1.20 28.33
N LEU A 320 -32.01 -2.24 29.16
CA LEU A 320 -30.93 -2.32 30.13
C LEU A 320 -29.61 -2.66 29.44
N VAL A 321 -28.59 -1.85 29.70
CA VAL A 321 -27.25 -2.04 29.16
C VAL A 321 -26.32 -2.61 30.23
N PHE A 322 -26.41 -2.10 31.46
CA PHE A 322 -25.55 -2.47 32.56
C PHE A 322 -26.26 -3.33 33.62
N SER A 323 -25.49 -4.12 34.36
CA SER A 323 -25.99 -4.84 35.52
C SER A 323 -26.31 -3.88 36.67
N GLN A 324 -27.22 -4.30 37.57
CA GLN A 324 -27.58 -3.51 38.75
C GLN A 324 -26.36 -3.22 39.64
N GLU A 325 -25.51 -4.22 39.89
CA GLU A 325 -24.28 -4.08 40.67
C GLU A 325 -23.33 -3.03 40.07
N PHE A 326 -23.15 -3.06 38.74
CA PHE A 326 -22.33 -2.10 38.04
C PHE A 326 -22.85 -0.67 38.22
N ILE A 327 -24.16 -0.47 38.04
CA ILE A 327 -24.79 0.85 38.14
C ILE A 327 -24.61 1.43 39.55
N GLN A 328 -24.88 0.64 40.59
CA GLN A 328 -24.73 1.07 41.98
C GLN A 328 -23.28 1.44 42.31
N GLN A 329 -22.31 0.63 41.87
CA GLN A 329 -20.90 0.93 42.05
C GLN A 329 -20.51 2.23 41.35
N LYS A 330 -20.94 2.45 40.10
CA LYS A 330 -20.57 3.64 39.33
C LYS A 330 -21.26 4.91 39.83
N LEU A 331 -22.50 4.85 40.30
CA LEU A 331 -23.16 5.99 40.93
C LEU A 331 -22.43 6.46 42.20
N LYS A 332 -21.93 5.53 43.03
CA LYS A 332 -21.10 5.86 44.19
C LYS A 332 -19.79 6.54 43.77
N LEU A 333 -19.11 6.00 42.77
CA LEU A 333 -17.88 6.60 42.21
C LEU A 333 -18.10 7.99 41.63
N ILE A 334 -19.25 8.25 41.00
CA ILE A 334 -19.60 9.58 40.47
C ILE A 334 -19.72 10.61 41.60
N GLN A 335 -20.29 10.21 42.75
CA GLN A 335 -20.36 11.07 43.93
C GLN A 335 -18.96 11.36 44.49
N GLU A 336 -18.10 10.34 44.64
CA GLU A 336 -16.70 10.49 45.07
C GLU A 336 -15.87 11.36 44.10
N ALA A 337 -16.18 11.30 42.81
CA ALA A 337 -15.55 12.08 41.77
C ALA A 337 -16.08 13.52 41.65
N GLU A 338 -17.11 13.91 42.42
CA GLU A 338 -17.79 15.22 42.31
C GLU A 338 -18.26 15.52 40.87
N GLY A 339 -18.60 14.47 40.12
CA GLY A 339 -19.00 14.57 38.71
C GLY A 339 -17.87 14.88 37.71
N ASP A 340 -16.59 14.91 38.12
CA ASP A 340 -15.46 15.02 37.18
C ASP A 340 -15.22 13.69 36.46
N PRO A 341 -15.36 13.62 35.12
CA PRO A 341 -15.15 12.39 34.36
C PRO A 341 -13.72 11.83 34.47
N PHE A 342 -12.70 12.67 34.61
CA PHE A 342 -11.31 12.21 34.69
C PHE A 342 -10.99 11.62 36.06
N LYS A 343 -11.48 12.27 37.13
CA LYS A 343 -11.39 11.76 38.51
C LYS A 343 -12.17 10.45 38.63
N PHE A 344 -13.35 10.38 38.04
CA PHE A 344 -14.18 9.17 37.99
C PHE A 344 -13.45 7.97 37.37
N VAL A 345 -12.91 8.10 36.16
CA VAL A 345 -12.17 7.00 35.49
C VAL A 345 -10.92 6.62 36.30
N GLN A 346 -10.20 7.58 36.87
CA GLN A 346 -9.01 7.31 37.68
C GLN A 346 -9.34 6.56 38.99
N LEU A 347 -10.44 6.92 39.66
CA LEU A 347 -10.89 6.21 40.86
C LEU A 347 -11.29 4.77 40.53
N ASP A 348 -12.00 4.56 39.43
CA ASP A 348 -12.41 3.22 39.03
C ASP A 348 -11.25 2.34 38.59
N GLU A 349 -10.27 2.90 37.87
CA GLU A 349 -9.04 2.20 37.51
C GLU A 349 -8.28 1.72 38.76
N LYS A 350 -8.24 2.53 39.82
CA LYS A 350 -7.63 2.16 41.10
C LYS A 350 -8.42 1.08 41.86
N GLN A 351 -9.75 1.16 41.84
CA GLN A 351 -10.61 0.19 42.53
C GLN A 351 -10.70 -1.15 41.79
N ASN A 352 -10.60 -1.14 40.46
CA ASN A 352 -10.76 -2.31 39.60
C ASN A 352 -9.55 -2.54 38.67
N PRO A 353 -8.31 -2.69 39.19
CA PRO A 353 -7.10 -2.73 38.37
C PRO A 353 -7.09 -3.88 37.37
N ASN A 354 -7.72 -5.02 37.70
CA ASN A 354 -7.80 -6.18 36.81
C ASN A 354 -8.65 -5.91 35.56
N LYS A 355 -9.73 -5.12 35.67
CA LYS A 355 -10.56 -4.74 34.51
C LYS A 355 -9.81 -3.80 33.57
N PHE A 356 -8.99 -2.90 34.13
CA PHE A 356 -8.25 -1.91 33.35
C PHE A 356 -6.91 -2.41 32.81
N LYS A 357 -6.29 -3.43 33.43
CA LYS A 357 -4.93 -3.91 33.09
C LYS A 357 -4.72 -4.12 31.59
N GLN A 358 -5.65 -4.82 30.93
CA GLN A 358 -5.53 -5.11 29.50
C GLN A 358 -5.72 -3.86 28.63
N ILE A 359 -6.76 -3.07 28.89
CA ILE A 359 -7.04 -1.88 28.09
C ILE A 359 -5.96 -0.81 28.25
N VAL A 360 -5.37 -0.65 29.44
CA VAL A 360 -4.25 0.27 29.69
C VAL A 360 -3.00 -0.17 28.92
N ALA A 361 -2.73 -1.48 28.84
CA ALA A 361 -1.61 -2.00 28.07
C ALA A 361 -1.79 -1.76 26.57
N ILE A 362 -2.98 -2.02 26.03
CA ILE A 362 -3.30 -1.80 24.61
C ILE A 362 -3.30 -0.30 24.28
N ALA A 363 -3.86 0.54 25.16
CA ALA A 363 -4.00 1.99 24.96
C ALA A 363 -2.68 2.71 24.69
N LYS A 364 -1.55 2.15 25.13
CA LYS A 364 -0.20 2.70 24.88
C LYS A 364 0.18 2.68 23.39
N ASN A 365 -0.44 1.84 22.58
CA ASN A 365 -0.15 1.71 21.15
C ASN A 365 -0.89 2.75 20.28
N PHE A 366 -1.87 3.47 20.83
CA PHE A 366 -2.56 4.56 20.12
C PHE A 366 -1.77 5.86 20.24
N ASP A 367 -1.40 6.41 19.09
CA ASP A 367 -0.79 7.73 19.00
C ASP A 367 -1.85 8.84 18.91
N LYS A 368 -1.36 10.09 18.82
CA LYS A 368 -2.21 11.27 18.71
C LYS A 368 -3.08 11.24 17.45
N ARG A 369 -2.57 10.76 16.32
CA ARG A 369 -3.34 10.69 15.07
C ARG A 369 -4.53 9.75 15.26
N ALA A 370 -4.33 8.59 15.88
CA ALA A 370 -5.39 7.63 16.12
C ALA A 370 -6.45 8.13 17.12
N THR A 371 -6.05 8.85 18.18
CA THR A 371 -7.03 9.41 19.13
C THR A 371 -7.78 10.62 18.55
N GLU A 372 -7.18 11.39 17.65
CA GLU A 372 -7.83 12.51 16.93
C GLU A 372 -8.85 12.07 15.87
N GLN A 373 -8.85 10.80 15.48
CA GLN A 373 -9.92 10.22 14.65
C GLN A 373 -11.28 10.29 15.35
N ILE A 374 -11.32 10.34 16.68
CA ILE A 374 -12.53 10.59 17.45
C ILE A 374 -12.61 12.08 17.76
N ASN A 375 -13.74 12.70 17.43
CA ASN A 375 -13.94 14.13 17.68
C ASN A 375 -14.27 14.42 19.16
N SER A 376 -13.32 14.12 20.03
CA SER A 376 -13.42 14.31 21.48
C SER A 376 -13.44 15.78 21.91
N THR A 377 -13.23 16.73 20.99
CA THR A 377 -13.42 18.17 21.28
C THR A 377 -14.88 18.50 21.57
N ARG A 378 -15.82 17.69 21.05
CA ARG A 378 -17.23 17.73 21.37
C ARG A 378 -17.50 16.98 22.67
N GLY A 379 -18.14 17.65 23.63
CA GLY A 379 -18.40 17.10 24.98
C GLY A 379 -19.32 15.88 24.98
N ASP A 380 -20.29 15.84 24.07
CA ASP A 380 -21.19 14.70 23.88
C ASP A 380 -20.43 13.47 23.35
N ILE A 381 -19.56 13.63 22.35
CA ILE A 381 -18.76 12.52 21.80
C ILE A 381 -17.75 12.00 22.83
N PHE A 382 -17.10 12.90 23.59
CA PHE A 382 -16.23 12.51 24.69
C PHE A 382 -17.00 11.66 25.73
N THR A 383 -18.20 12.08 26.10
CA THR A 383 -19.03 11.34 27.05
C THR A 383 -19.45 9.99 26.48
N GLN A 384 -19.80 9.91 25.19
CA GLN A 384 -20.07 8.65 24.51
C GLN A 384 -18.87 7.70 24.56
N CYS A 385 -17.63 8.20 24.46
CA CYS A 385 -16.43 7.35 24.62
C CYS A 385 -16.38 6.72 26.01
N VAL A 386 -16.73 7.47 27.07
CA VAL A 386 -16.78 6.92 28.44
C VAL A 386 -17.88 5.85 28.53
N THR A 387 -19.07 6.13 28.02
CA THR A 387 -20.19 5.17 28.02
C THR A 387 -19.84 3.88 27.28
N GLU A 388 -19.31 4.00 26.06
CA GLU A 388 -18.96 2.86 25.22
C GLU A 388 -17.78 2.06 25.76
N MET A 389 -16.79 2.72 26.36
CA MET A 389 -15.70 2.03 27.05
C MET A 389 -16.25 1.09 28.12
N TYR A 390 -17.13 1.57 29.00
CA TYR A 390 -17.73 0.73 30.03
C TYR A 390 -18.68 -0.33 29.49
N ARG A 391 -19.49 0.00 28.46
CA ARG A 391 -20.37 -0.98 27.80
C ARG A 391 -19.57 -2.17 27.26
N LEU A 392 -18.43 -1.91 26.64
CA LEU A 392 -17.55 -2.95 26.09
C LEU A 392 -16.86 -3.78 27.18
N LEU A 393 -16.52 -3.17 28.32
CA LEU A 393 -15.91 -3.88 29.46
C LEU A 393 -16.91 -4.80 30.19
N GLU A 394 -18.20 -4.51 30.15
CA GLU A 394 -19.26 -5.30 30.80
C GLU A 394 -19.98 -6.27 29.85
N LEU A 395 -19.56 -6.33 28.58
CA LEU A 395 -20.20 -7.18 27.59
C LEU A 395 -19.98 -8.66 27.93
N LYS A 396 -21.05 -9.45 27.95
CA LYS A 396 -20.98 -10.89 28.23
C LYS A 396 -20.83 -11.69 26.93
N ALA A 397 -20.26 -12.90 27.03
CA ALA A 397 -20.07 -13.78 25.87
C ALA A 397 -21.37 -14.10 25.11
N THR A 398 -22.52 -14.13 25.79
CA THR A 398 -23.84 -14.35 25.18
C THR A 398 -24.35 -13.15 24.37
N GLN A 399 -23.71 -11.99 24.49
CA GLN A 399 -24.06 -10.76 23.78
C GLN A 399 -23.15 -10.48 22.59
N PHE A 400 -22.14 -11.33 22.33
CA PHE A 400 -21.31 -11.19 21.15
C PHE A 400 -22.09 -11.50 19.88
N ASP A 401 -21.76 -10.75 18.82
CA ASP A 401 -22.28 -10.95 17.48
C ASP A 401 -21.72 -12.24 16.87
N PRO A 402 -22.45 -12.88 15.94
CA PRO A 402 -22.00 -14.10 15.30
C PRO A 402 -20.74 -13.87 14.47
N LEU A 403 -19.81 -14.82 14.57
CA LEU A 403 -18.59 -14.81 13.76
C LEU A 403 -18.93 -14.89 12.25
N PRO A 404 -18.16 -14.19 11.39
CA PRO A 404 -18.25 -14.34 9.94
C PRO A 404 -18.21 -15.80 9.49
N GLU A 405 -19.06 -16.17 8.53
CA GLU A 405 -18.99 -17.48 7.87
C GLU A 405 -17.67 -17.66 7.08
N PRO A 406 -17.20 -18.90 6.86
CA PRO A 406 -15.95 -19.17 6.16
C PRO A 406 -15.90 -18.57 4.75
N LEU A 407 -14.78 -17.94 4.41
CA LEU A 407 -14.51 -17.41 3.06
C LEU A 407 -13.92 -18.45 2.11
N LEU A 408 -13.43 -19.57 2.66
CA LEU A 408 -12.92 -20.73 1.93
C LEU A 408 -13.72 -21.95 2.36
N THR A 409 -14.32 -22.66 1.41
CA THR A 409 -15.22 -23.78 1.67
C THR A 409 -14.90 -24.97 0.77
N GLU A 410 -15.12 -26.19 1.25
CA GLU A 410 -14.87 -27.42 0.46
C GLU A 410 -15.93 -27.64 -0.63
N LYS A 411 -17.10 -27.02 -0.49
CA LYS A 411 -18.21 -27.10 -1.44
C LYS A 411 -18.46 -25.74 -2.07
N PHE A 412 -18.72 -25.73 -3.37
CA PHE A 412 -19.05 -24.51 -4.08
C PHE A 412 -20.37 -23.91 -3.55
N VAL A 413 -20.33 -22.63 -3.17
CA VAL A 413 -21.51 -21.87 -2.75
C VAL A 413 -22.04 -21.09 -3.95
N MET A 414 -23.28 -21.38 -4.36
CA MET A 414 -23.93 -20.63 -5.43
C MET A 414 -24.24 -19.20 -4.98
N PRO A 415 -23.84 -18.17 -5.75
CA PRO A 415 -24.23 -16.79 -5.46
C PRO A 415 -25.75 -16.63 -5.64
N GLU A 416 -26.40 -15.98 -4.67
CA GLU A 416 -27.79 -15.57 -4.81
C GLU A 416 -27.89 -14.37 -5.76
N MET A 417 -28.85 -14.40 -6.70
CA MET A 417 -29.09 -13.28 -7.61
C MET A 417 -29.83 -12.15 -6.88
N ARG A 418 -29.31 -10.94 -7.00
CA ARG A 418 -29.93 -9.72 -6.46
C ARG A 418 -31.04 -9.23 -7.40
N SER A 419 -32.21 -8.91 -6.85
CA SER A 419 -33.27 -8.20 -7.55
C SER A 419 -32.81 -6.77 -7.92
N PRO A 420 -33.11 -6.23 -9.11
CA PRO A 420 -32.77 -4.85 -9.46
C PRO A 420 -33.41 -3.84 -8.47
N GLY A 421 -32.59 -3.00 -7.83
CA GLY A 421 -33.04 -1.96 -6.90
C GLY A 421 -32.12 -1.78 -5.67
N ASP A 422 -31.84 -0.54 -5.28
CA ASP A 422 -30.92 -0.15 -4.19
C ASP A 422 -31.56 0.02 -2.80
N ASP A 423 -32.87 -0.22 -2.69
CA ASP A 423 -33.61 0.09 -1.47
C ASP A 423 -34.41 -1.10 -0.99
N SER A 424 -33.90 -1.74 0.05
CA SER A 424 -34.68 -2.38 1.10
C SER A 424 -33.69 -2.97 2.11
N LYS A 425 -34.10 -3.13 3.36
CA LYS A 425 -33.33 -3.80 4.42
C LYS A 425 -33.09 -5.29 4.15
N GLU A 426 -33.19 -5.72 2.90
CA GLU A 426 -33.31 -7.11 2.47
C GLU A 426 -32.00 -7.66 1.90
N PHE A 427 -31.01 -6.81 1.57
CA PHE A 427 -29.72 -7.27 1.05
C PHE A 427 -28.55 -6.47 1.62
N CYS A 428 -27.43 -7.16 1.81
CA CYS A 428 -26.18 -6.56 2.21
C CYS A 428 -25.62 -5.72 1.06
N TYR A 429 -25.38 -4.44 1.31
CA TYR A 429 -24.78 -3.51 0.35
C TYR A 429 -23.45 -4.02 -0.24
N SER A 430 -22.66 -4.70 0.58
CA SER A 430 -21.33 -5.16 0.23
C SER A 430 -21.36 -6.48 -0.56
N CYS A 431 -21.86 -7.56 0.05
CA CYS A 431 -21.77 -8.91 -0.52
C CYS A 431 -23.05 -9.40 -1.22
N GLY A 432 -24.15 -8.63 -1.17
CA GLY A 432 -25.41 -9.02 -1.78
C GLY A 432 -26.19 -10.11 -1.06
N VAL A 433 -25.69 -10.66 0.05
CA VAL A 433 -26.41 -11.67 0.86
C VAL A 433 -27.70 -11.09 1.41
N ALA A 434 -28.77 -11.90 1.40
CA ALA A 434 -30.05 -11.53 1.98
C ALA A 434 -29.91 -11.16 3.47
N LEU A 435 -30.52 -10.04 3.85
CA LEU A 435 -30.64 -9.56 5.22
C LEU A 435 -32.08 -9.78 5.68
N ASP A 436 -32.26 -10.25 6.90
CA ASP A 436 -33.58 -10.25 7.54
C ASP A 436 -33.91 -8.83 8.02
N PRO A 437 -34.96 -8.18 7.49
CA PRO A 437 -35.33 -6.81 7.86
C PRO A 437 -35.61 -6.60 9.36
N LYS A 438 -35.91 -7.67 10.10
CA LYS A 438 -36.17 -7.62 11.55
C LYS A 438 -34.89 -7.57 12.37
N THR A 439 -33.79 -8.13 11.86
CA THR A 439 -32.51 -8.25 12.59
C THR A 439 -31.39 -7.39 11.98
N ALA A 440 -31.58 -6.89 10.76
CA ALA A 440 -30.65 -5.99 10.08
C ALA A 440 -30.50 -4.67 10.84
N ARG A 441 -29.41 -4.56 11.62
CA ARG A 441 -29.08 -3.37 12.42
C ARG A 441 -27.92 -2.54 11.86
N TRP A 442 -27.00 -3.18 11.15
CA TRP A 442 -25.76 -2.52 10.74
C TRP A 442 -25.92 -1.69 9.48
N GLN A 443 -25.30 -0.52 9.51
CA GLN A 443 -25.25 0.40 8.39
C GLN A 443 -23.80 0.66 8.00
N VAL A 444 -23.60 1.00 6.73
CA VAL A 444 -22.29 1.40 6.22
C VAL A 444 -21.81 2.65 6.96
N LEU A 445 -20.60 2.56 7.54
CA LEU A 445 -19.95 3.65 8.26
C LEU A 445 -18.79 4.20 7.44
N ARG A 446 -18.51 5.51 7.56
CA ARG A 446 -17.33 6.13 6.93
C ARG A 446 -16.00 5.52 7.40
N PHE A 447 -15.96 5.03 8.65
CA PHE A 447 -14.84 4.25 9.16
C PHE A 447 -14.60 2.95 8.39
N MET A 448 -15.69 2.35 7.88
CA MET A 448 -15.63 1.08 7.17
C MET A 448 -15.49 1.28 5.66
N PHE A 449 -16.09 2.32 5.06
CA PHE A 449 -16.20 2.54 3.61
C PHE A 449 -16.06 4.02 3.26
N GLU A 450 -15.41 4.33 2.13
CA GLU A 450 -15.12 5.70 1.70
C GLU A 450 -16.38 6.59 1.59
N ARG A 451 -17.44 6.07 0.96
CA ARG A 451 -18.73 6.76 0.79
C ARG A 451 -19.85 6.00 1.49
N PRO A 452 -20.28 6.43 2.68
CA PRO A 452 -21.30 5.71 3.44
C PRO A 452 -22.74 6.04 3.02
N SER A 453 -22.95 7.05 2.17
CA SER A 453 -24.27 7.45 1.69
C SER A 453 -24.43 7.14 0.21
N GLN A 454 -25.64 6.71 -0.16
CA GLN A 454 -26.06 6.58 -1.54
C GLN A 454 -27.42 7.24 -1.75
N ARG A 455 -27.60 7.82 -2.93
CA ARG A 455 -28.90 8.29 -3.41
C ARG A 455 -29.72 7.07 -3.80
N ARG A 456 -30.86 6.89 -3.16
CA ARG A 456 -31.73 5.72 -3.42
C ARG A 456 -32.57 6.01 -4.66
N GLN A 457 -32.73 5.03 -5.54
CA GLN A 457 -33.55 5.18 -6.75
C GLN A 457 -35.03 5.47 -6.41
N SER A 458 -35.51 4.99 -5.27
CA SER A 458 -36.90 5.10 -4.77
C SER A 458 -37.13 6.24 -3.78
N SER A 459 -36.09 6.98 -3.35
CA SER A 459 -36.23 8.03 -2.34
C SER A 459 -35.60 9.35 -2.78
N SER A 460 -36.22 10.46 -2.34
CA SER A 460 -35.72 11.81 -2.62
C SER A 460 -34.47 12.18 -1.81
N GLY A 461 -34.01 11.34 -0.89
CA GLY A 461 -32.91 11.63 0.04
C GLY A 461 -31.75 10.64 -0.02
N GLU A 462 -30.55 11.09 0.36
CA GLU A 462 -29.40 10.22 0.59
C GLU A 462 -29.55 9.46 1.92
N GLY A 463 -29.27 8.16 1.91
CA GLY A 463 -29.31 7.32 3.10
C GLY A 463 -28.11 6.39 3.19
N ARG A 464 -27.84 5.88 4.41
CA ARG A 464 -26.84 4.82 4.60
C ARG A 464 -27.44 3.46 4.27
N PRO A 465 -26.80 2.65 3.41
CA PRO A 465 -27.30 1.31 3.12
C PRO A 465 -26.95 0.33 4.25
N HIS A 466 -27.69 -0.78 4.34
CA HIS A 466 -27.48 -1.81 5.36
C HIS A 466 -26.39 -2.79 4.93
N ILE A 467 -25.68 -3.35 5.91
CA ILE A 467 -24.58 -4.29 5.71
C ILE A 467 -24.75 -5.50 6.64
N CYS A 468 -24.28 -6.69 6.23
CA CYS A 468 -24.29 -7.85 7.12
C CYS A 468 -23.19 -7.76 8.18
N SER A 469 -23.38 -8.46 9.31
CA SER A 469 -22.39 -8.53 10.40
C SER A 469 -21.02 -8.99 9.91
N SER A 470 -20.98 -9.96 8.98
CA SER A 470 -19.72 -10.51 8.45
C SER A 470 -18.91 -9.46 7.67
N CYS A 471 -19.52 -8.76 6.71
CA CYS A 471 -18.83 -7.73 5.95
C CYS A 471 -18.41 -6.55 6.82
N SER A 472 -19.24 -6.16 7.79
CA SER A 472 -18.90 -5.10 8.74
C SER A 472 -17.70 -5.49 9.61
N ALA A 473 -17.69 -6.71 10.15
CA ALA A 473 -16.60 -7.18 11.00
C ALA A 473 -15.28 -7.37 10.23
N LEU A 474 -15.33 -7.96 9.03
CA LEU A 474 -14.13 -8.11 8.19
C LEU A 474 -13.58 -6.75 7.76
N ALA A 475 -14.45 -5.81 7.39
CA ALA A 475 -14.03 -4.44 7.09
C ALA A 475 -13.40 -3.74 8.30
N PHE A 476 -13.88 -4.02 9.52
CA PHE A 476 -13.27 -3.52 10.76
C PHE A 476 -11.85 -4.08 10.97
N ALA A 477 -11.68 -5.39 10.84
CA ALA A 477 -10.39 -6.06 11.09
C ALA A 477 -9.35 -5.87 9.97
N SER A 478 -9.80 -5.38 8.80
CA SER A 478 -8.94 -5.11 7.66
C SER A 478 -7.90 -4.02 7.98
N PRO A 479 -6.59 -4.28 7.79
CA PRO A 479 -5.58 -3.23 7.84
C PRO A 479 -5.68 -2.29 6.64
N LEU A 480 -6.42 -2.68 5.60
CA LEU A 480 -6.59 -1.91 4.38
C LEU A 480 -7.83 -1.04 4.49
N LYS A 481 -7.66 0.28 4.43
CA LYS A 481 -8.73 1.28 4.42
C LYS A 481 -8.63 2.18 3.19
N VAL A 482 -9.69 2.23 2.40
CA VAL A 482 -9.85 3.11 1.25
C VAL A 482 -10.27 4.48 1.76
N THR A 483 -9.46 5.48 1.45
CA THR A 483 -9.75 6.89 1.68
C THR A 483 -9.49 7.67 0.38
N GLU A 484 -9.96 8.92 0.32
CA GLU A 484 -9.64 9.85 -0.77
C GLU A 484 -8.12 10.04 -0.97
N GLU A 485 -7.32 9.72 0.06
CA GLU A 485 -5.87 9.87 0.07
C GLU A 485 -5.13 8.56 -0.26
N SER A 486 -5.87 7.45 -0.35
CA SER A 486 -5.30 6.12 -0.48
C SER A 486 -5.06 5.77 -1.94
N ILE A 487 -3.83 5.36 -2.25
CA ILE A 487 -3.45 4.76 -3.52
C ILE A 487 -3.23 3.27 -3.28
N ILE A 488 -4.08 2.43 -3.88
CA ILE A 488 -4.05 0.99 -3.67
C ILE A 488 -3.29 0.36 -4.83
N ILE A 489 -2.15 -0.23 -4.53
CA ILE A 489 -1.30 -0.93 -5.48
C ILE A 489 -1.39 -2.42 -5.23
N ARG A 490 -1.66 -3.20 -6.28
CA ARG A 490 -1.53 -4.66 -6.29
C ARG A 490 -0.19 -5.04 -6.91
N LEU A 491 0.54 -5.92 -6.26
CA LEU A 491 1.80 -6.48 -6.75
C LEU A 491 1.57 -7.94 -7.15
N ASP A 492 1.92 -8.28 -8.39
CA ASP A 492 1.91 -9.64 -8.91
C ASP A 492 3.32 -10.02 -9.38
N ALA A 493 3.69 -11.30 -9.37
CA ALA A 493 4.99 -11.73 -9.87
C ALA A 493 5.08 -11.52 -11.39
N ALA A 494 6.21 -10.96 -11.90
CA ALA A 494 6.34 -10.66 -13.33
C ALA A 494 6.44 -11.91 -14.21
N ASN A 495 7.01 -12.97 -13.65
CA ASN A 495 7.03 -14.30 -14.22
C ASN A 495 6.27 -15.20 -13.23
N ASN A 496 5.54 -16.22 -13.70
CA ASN A 496 4.93 -17.29 -12.86
C ASN A 496 6.00 -18.17 -12.17
N ASN A 497 7.09 -17.54 -11.72
CA ASN A 497 8.15 -18.15 -10.96
C ASN A 497 7.80 -17.93 -9.49
N ASP A 498 7.29 -18.97 -8.84
CA ASP A 498 6.85 -19.01 -7.45
C ASP A 498 7.87 -18.45 -6.44
N ALA A 499 9.15 -18.46 -6.79
CA ALA A 499 10.23 -17.82 -6.03
C ALA A 499 10.04 -16.30 -5.87
N SER A 500 9.45 -15.65 -6.87
CA SER A 500 9.17 -14.21 -6.85
C SER A 500 7.98 -13.87 -5.97
N GLU A 501 6.96 -14.73 -5.89
CA GLU A 501 5.78 -14.54 -5.03
C GLU A 501 6.16 -14.52 -3.53
N LEU A 502 7.08 -15.40 -3.13
CA LEU A 502 7.62 -15.44 -1.77
C LEU A 502 8.42 -14.17 -1.42
N LYS A 503 9.15 -13.62 -2.41
CA LYS A 503 9.85 -12.33 -2.26
C LYS A 503 8.86 -11.18 -2.09
N ILE A 504 7.72 -11.16 -2.80
CA ILE A 504 6.71 -10.08 -2.69
C ILE A 504 6.27 -9.90 -1.24
N LYS A 505 5.85 -10.97 -0.56
CA LYS A 505 5.36 -10.89 0.83
C LYS A 505 6.43 -10.38 1.78
N ASP A 506 7.68 -10.86 1.64
CA ASP A 506 8.80 -10.42 2.49
C ASP A 506 9.21 -8.96 2.22
N TYR A 507 9.23 -8.53 0.95
CA TYR A 507 9.53 -7.14 0.58
C TYR A 507 8.45 -6.16 1.02
N ILE A 508 7.18 -6.51 0.81
CA ILE A 508 6.05 -5.68 1.26
C ILE A 508 6.10 -5.50 2.78
N ARG A 509 6.35 -6.58 3.54
CA ARG A 509 6.53 -6.50 5.00
C ARG A 509 7.69 -5.58 5.40
N MET A 510 8.82 -5.65 4.72
CA MET A 510 9.96 -4.75 4.98
C MET A 510 9.58 -3.27 4.74
N LEU A 511 8.85 -2.98 3.67
CA LEU A 511 8.44 -1.60 3.32
C LEU A 511 7.47 -1.00 4.33
N THR A 512 6.50 -1.80 4.81
CA THR A 512 5.55 -1.36 5.85
C THR A 512 6.20 -0.98 7.18
N SER A 513 7.48 -1.34 7.39
CA SER A 513 8.23 -0.98 8.60
C SER A 513 9.01 0.33 8.49
N LYS A 514 9.24 0.85 7.26
CA LYS A 514 10.06 2.05 7.02
C LYS A 514 9.26 3.28 6.63
N GLU A 515 8.12 3.07 6.00
CA GLU A 515 7.18 4.12 5.59
C GLU A 515 5.77 3.66 5.96
N ILE A 516 4.86 4.62 6.20
CA ILE A 516 3.50 4.43 6.70
C ILE A 516 2.61 3.76 5.63
N HIS A 517 3.02 2.59 5.16
CA HIS A 517 2.34 1.82 4.14
C HIS A 517 1.68 0.64 4.82
N LEU A 518 0.39 0.48 4.56
CA LEU A 518 -0.39 -0.65 5.08
C LEU A 518 -0.40 -1.74 4.03
N SER A 519 -0.20 -2.99 4.45
CA SER A 519 -0.22 -4.12 3.53
C SER A 519 -1.17 -5.21 4.00
N ALA A 520 -1.77 -5.90 3.03
CA ALA A 520 -2.37 -7.20 3.24
C ALA A 520 -2.24 -8.03 1.97
N GLY A 521 -1.60 -9.19 2.11
CA GLY A 521 -1.33 -10.08 0.99
C GLY A 521 -0.55 -9.38 -0.12
N ARG A 522 -1.15 -9.32 -1.30
CA ARG A 522 -0.60 -8.68 -2.51
C ARG A 522 -0.91 -7.19 -2.65
N TYR A 523 -1.64 -6.61 -1.70
CA TYR A 523 -2.05 -5.21 -1.75
C TYR A 523 -1.20 -4.34 -0.83
N LEU A 524 -0.86 -3.16 -1.33
CA LEU A 524 -0.17 -2.09 -0.63
C LEU A 524 -1.00 -0.82 -0.73
N ILE A 525 -1.31 -0.21 0.41
CA ILE A 525 -1.92 1.12 0.46
C ILE A 525 -0.84 2.14 0.75
N LEU A 526 -0.68 3.06 -0.21
CA LEU A 526 0.22 4.19 -0.14
C LEU A 526 -0.61 5.44 0.16
N ALA A 527 -0.21 6.22 1.16
CA ALA A 527 -0.81 7.52 1.41
C ALA A 527 -0.31 8.56 0.40
N SER A 528 -1.24 9.35 -0.15
CA SER A 528 -0.87 10.49 -1.01
C SER A 528 -0.09 11.53 -0.20
N ASP A 529 1.01 11.99 -0.79
CA ASP A 529 1.78 13.11 -0.28
C ASP A 529 0.92 14.37 -0.26
N ARG A 530 1.20 15.26 0.71
CA ARG A 530 0.48 16.51 0.92
C ARG A 530 1.43 17.70 0.88
N THR A 531 0.94 18.83 0.38
CA THR A 531 1.59 20.13 0.57
C THR A 531 1.43 20.60 2.02
N SER A 532 2.19 21.63 2.42
CA SER A 532 2.01 22.34 3.69
C SER A 532 0.61 22.97 3.81
N GLY A 533 -0.02 23.30 2.68
CA GLY A 533 -1.41 23.76 2.59
C GLY A 533 -2.46 22.63 2.69
N GLY A 534 -2.04 21.36 2.74
CA GLY A 534 -2.93 20.20 2.86
C GLY A 534 -3.49 19.67 1.53
N GLU A 535 -3.03 20.16 0.39
CA GLU A 535 -3.47 19.68 -0.92
C GLU A 535 -2.85 18.31 -1.24
N LEU A 536 -3.64 17.41 -1.81
CA LEU A 536 -3.22 16.05 -2.15
C LEU A 536 -2.55 16.01 -3.53
N ALA A 537 -1.34 15.45 -3.58
CA ALA A 537 -0.60 15.27 -4.83
C ALA A 537 -1.35 14.38 -5.83
N SER A 538 -2.05 13.34 -5.37
CA SER A 538 -2.87 12.45 -6.21
C SER A 538 -3.97 13.19 -6.97
N HIS A 539 -4.58 14.22 -6.38
CA HIS A 539 -5.65 14.99 -7.01
C HIS A 539 -5.12 15.98 -8.06
N LYS A 540 -4.00 16.66 -7.78
CA LYS A 540 -3.45 17.64 -8.74
C LYS A 540 -2.70 16.99 -9.90
N LEU A 541 -1.95 15.93 -9.67
CA LEU A 541 -1.22 15.24 -10.74
C LEU A 541 -2.12 14.33 -11.57
N GLY A 542 -3.19 13.83 -10.95
CA GLY A 542 -3.97 12.70 -11.43
C GLY A 542 -3.53 11.41 -10.76
N GLN A 543 -4.49 10.57 -10.38
CA GLN A 543 -4.25 9.38 -9.55
C GLN A 543 -3.27 8.40 -10.19
N ILE A 544 -3.34 8.21 -11.52
CA ILE A 544 -2.46 7.30 -12.26
C ILE A 544 -1.04 7.85 -12.32
N GLN A 545 -0.88 9.14 -12.64
CA GLN A 545 0.44 9.78 -12.72
C GLN A 545 1.11 9.80 -11.35
N TYR A 546 0.35 10.12 -10.30
CA TYR A 546 0.84 10.06 -8.94
C TYR A 546 1.23 8.62 -8.53
N ALA A 547 0.43 7.61 -8.89
CA ALA A 547 0.75 6.21 -8.60
C ALA A 547 2.07 5.78 -9.25
N ILE A 548 2.32 6.15 -10.53
CA ILE A 548 3.58 5.87 -11.22
C ILE A 548 4.76 6.53 -10.50
N ALA A 549 4.66 7.83 -10.20
CA ALA A 549 5.71 8.57 -9.50
C ALA A 549 5.97 8.02 -8.08
N LYS A 550 4.90 7.68 -7.35
CA LYS A 550 5.00 7.19 -5.98
C LYS A 550 5.60 5.79 -5.93
N VAL A 551 5.17 4.88 -6.80
CA VAL A 551 5.76 3.53 -6.93
C VAL A 551 7.23 3.66 -7.33
N ALA A 552 7.57 4.49 -8.33
CA ALA A 552 8.96 4.73 -8.68
C ALA A 552 9.76 5.30 -7.49
N SER A 553 9.22 6.21 -6.70
CA SER A 553 9.97 6.79 -5.56
C SER A 553 10.30 5.79 -4.44
N ILE A 554 9.45 4.78 -4.23
CA ILE A 554 9.55 3.84 -3.10
C ILE A 554 10.40 2.63 -3.46
N PHE A 555 10.20 2.08 -4.66
CA PHE A 555 10.74 0.78 -5.03
C PHE A 555 12.07 0.89 -5.78
N PRO A 556 13.07 0.05 -5.45
CA PRO A 556 14.33 0.00 -6.18
C PRO A 556 14.14 -0.63 -7.56
N LEU A 557 15.08 -0.40 -8.48
CA LEU A 557 14.98 -0.84 -9.88
C LEU A 557 14.80 -2.36 -10.03
N GLU A 558 15.42 -3.17 -9.17
CA GLU A 558 15.29 -4.63 -9.18
C GLU A 558 13.83 -5.05 -8.94
N VAL A 559 13.17 -4.37 -7.99
CA VAL A 559 11.78 -4.65 -7.60
C VAL A 559 10.81 -4.17 -8.69
N LEU A 560 11.10 -3.04 -9.35
CA LEU A 560 10.33 -2.56 -10.50
C LEU A 560 10.44 -3.49 -11.74
N THR A 561 11.50 -4.29 -11.79
CA THR A 561 11.76 -5.25 -12.88
C THR A 561 11.16 -6.62 -12.61
N ASP A 562 11.26 -7.09 -11.35
CA ASP A 562 10.86 -8.43 -10.93
C ASP A 562 9.33 -8.59 -10.70
N PHE A 563 8.60 -7.49 -10.54
CA PHE A 563 7.17 -7.49 -10.22
C PHE A 563 6.34 -6.65 -11.19
N ASN A 564 5.08 -7.06 -11.35
CA ASN A 564 4.03 -6.33 -12.03
C ASN A 564 3.25 -5.49 -11.01
N PHE A 565 3.02 -4.23 -11.33
CA PHE A 565 2.28 -3.31 -10.48
C PHE A 565 0.95 -2.97 -11.14
N SER A 566 -0.13 -2.97 -10.37
CA SER A 566 -1.45 -2.53 -10.84
C SER A 566 -2.09 -1.57 -9.85
N LEU A 567 -2.62 -0.46 -10.34
CA LEU A 567 -3.42 0.47 -9.57
C LEU A 567 -4.86 -0.05 -9.48
N VAL A 568 -5.37 -0.21 -8.27
CA VAL A 568 -6.75 -0.64 -8.02
C VAL A 568 -7.63 0.57 -7.79
N ILE A 569 -8.63 0.75 -8.64
CA ILE A 569 -9.62 1.84 -8.55
C ILE A 569 -11.00 1.20 -8.37
N GLN A 570 -11.91 1.92 -7.71
CA GLN A 570 -13.26 1.44 -7.46
C GLN A 570 -14.01 1.20 -8.78
N GLY A 571 -14.64 0.03 -8.90
CA GLY A 571 -15.53 -0.30 -10.01
C GLY A 571 -14.84 -0.56 -11.37
N THR A 572 -13.51 -0.58 -11.42
CA THR A 572 -12.75 -0.88 -12.64
C THR A 572 -11.83 -2.09 -12.44
N GLN A 573 -11.44 -2.71 -13.56
CA GLN A 573 -10.34 -3.67 -13.52
C GLN A 573 -9.06 -2.96 -13.08
N PRO A 574 -8.16 -3.66 -12.34
CA PRO A 574 -6.87 -3.10 -11.97
C PRO A 574 -6.12 -2.58 -13.21
N LEU A 575 -5.66 -1.33 -13.15
CA LEU A 575 -4.91 -0.70 -14.22
C LEU A 575 -3.43 -1.05 -14.08
N THR A 576 -2.89 -1.80 -15.03
CA THR A 576 -1.47 -2.14 -15.03
C THR A 576 -0.59 -0.90 -15.18
N LEU A 577 0.35 -0.74 -14.25
CA LEU A 577 1.43 0.26 -14.33
C LEU A 577 2.61 -0.42 -15.03
N ALA A 578 2.88 -0.05 -16.29
CA ALA A 578 3.89 -0.72 -17.08
C ALA A 578 5.29 -0.57 -16.47
N SER A 579 6.02 -1.68 -16.29
CA SER A 579 7.35 -1.68 -15.68
C SER A 579 8.32 -0.75 -16.41
N ARG A 580 8.25 -0.66 -17.75
CA ARG A 580 9.09 0.28 -18.53
C ARG A 580 8.86 1.73 -18.12
N HIS A 581 7.62 2.13 -17.81
CA HIS A 581 7.31 3.48 -17.34
C HIS A 581 7.87 3.71 -15.93
N LEU A 582 7.68 2.74 -15.03
CA LEU A 582 8.18 2.82 -13.66
C LEU A 582 9.71 2.93 -13.61
N ILE A 583 10.42 2.09 -14.39
CA ILE A 583 11.88 2.07 -14.47
C ILE A 583 12.42 3.42 -14.95
N PHE A 584 11.85 3.97 -16.03
CA PHE A 584 12.35 5.23 -16.57
C PHE A 584 12.06 6.40 -15.61
N VAL A 585 10.85 6.46 -15.03
CA VAL A 585 10.50 7.49 -14.04
C VAL A 585 11.40 7.38 -12.79
N LYS A 586 11.76 6.17 -12.34
CA LYS A 586 12.75 5.98 -11.25
C LYS A 586 14.08 6.66 -11.58
N GLY A 587 14.64 6.35 -12.75
CA GLY A 587 15.91 6.93 -13.17
C GLY A 587 15.85 8.45 -13.28
N LEU A 588 14.76 8.98 -13.87
CA LEU A 588 14.53 10.42 -13.94
C LEU A 588 14.47 11.07 -12.56
N MET A 589 13.74 10.48 -11.61
CA MET A 589 13.62 11.01 -10.26
C MET A 589 14.96 11.00 -9.52
N ASP A 590 15.72 9.92 -9.62
CA ASP A 590 17.02 9.79 -8.96
C ASP A 590 18.06 10.76 -9.56
N CYS A 591 18.20 10.77 -10.89
CA CYS A 591 19.22 11.56 -11.58
C CYS A 591 18.97 13.06 -11.51
N TYR A 592 17.70 13.50 -11.56
CA TYR A 592 17.31 14.90 -11.43
C TYR A 592 16.91 15.31 -10.00
N LYS A 593 17.03 14.41 -9.02
CA LYS A 593 16.63 14.62 -7.61
C LYS A 593 15.20 15.14 -7.45
N GLN A 594 14.27 14.56 -8.21
CA GLN A 594 12.86 14.97 -8.19
C GLN A 594 12.10 14.29 -7.06
N SER A 595 11.13 15.03 -6.52
CA SER A 595 10.14 14.52 -5.57
C SER A 595 8.74 14.98 -5.98
N THR A 596 7.72 14.26 -5.52
CA THR A 596 6.29 14.55 -5.80
C THR A 596 5.85 15.90 -5.21
N VAL A 597 6.44 16.30 -4.08
CA VAL A 597 6.19 17.58 -3.41
C VAL A 597 7.52 18.32 -3.20
N ILE A 598 7.64 19.51 -3.80
CA ILE A 598 8.85 20.34 -3.76
C ILE A 598 8.98 20.95 -2.37
N SER A 599 9.90 20.41 -1.57
CA SER A 599 10.23 20.91 -0.23
C SER A 599 9.02 21.16 0.68
N GLY A 600 7.98 20.32 0.53
CA GLY A 600 6.73 20.44 1.28
C GLY A 600 5.84 21.64 0.91
N LYS A 601 6.17 22.43 -0.12
CA LYS A 601 5.41 23.62 -0.53
C LYS A 601 4.40 23.30 -1.63
N ASP A 602 4.89 22.98 -2.82
CA ASP A 602 4.05 22.81 -4.01
C ASP A 602 4.19 21.43 -4.62
N ILE A 603 3.14 20.99 -5.29
CA ILE A 603 3.13 19.73 -6.03
C ILE A 603 3.96 19.91 -7.31
N ASN A 604 4.86 18.97 -7.58
CA ASN A 604 5.79 19.05 -8.70
C ASN A 604 5.09 18.75 -10.04
N MET A 605 4.51 19.77 -10.65
CA MET A 605 3.81 19.63 -11.93
C MET A 605 4.76 19.24 -13.08
N THR A 606 6.03 19.65 -13.03
CA THR A 606 7.02 19.30 -14.06
C THR A 606 7.35 17.80 -14.05
N LEU A 607 7.48 17.20 -12.86
CA LEU A 607 7.52 15.74 -12.73
C LEU A 607 6.23 15.10 -13.24
N GLY A 608 5.08 15.70 -12.93
CA GLY A 608 3.77 15.28 -13.46
C GLY A 608 3.74 15.19 -14.99
N ASP A 609 4.25 16.20 -15.68
CA ASP A 609 4.33 16.24 -17.15
C ASP A 609 5.29 15.19 -17.69
N ALA A 610 6.47 15.02 -17.08
CA ALA A 610 7.41 13.97 -17.44
C ALA A 610 6.77 12.57 -17.34
N VAL A 611 5.99 12.33 -16.28
CA VAL A 611 5.24 11.07 -16.12
C VAL A 611 4.15 10.91 -17.19
N ARG A 612 3.44 11.99 -17.56
CA ARG A 612 2.45 11.94 -18.66
C ARG A 612 3.09 11.59 -20.00
N TYR A 613 4.27 12.14 -20.30
CA TYR A 613 5.02 11.79 -21.50
C TYR A 613 5.50 10.33 -21.46
N MET A 614 5.93 9.84 -20.31
CA MET A 614 6.26 8.42 -20.16
C MET A 614 5.08 7.49 -20.44
N GLN A 615 3.88 7.83 -19.97
CA GLN A 615 2.66 7.05 -20.26
C GLN A 615 2.34 6.96 -21.75
N GLN A 616 2.81 7.92 -22.55
CA GLN A 616 2.68 7.95 -24.01
C GLN A 616 3.86 7.30 -24.74
N ASP A 617 4.79 6.69 -24.00
CA ASP A 617 6.05 6.12 -24.49
C ASP A 617 6.94 7.18 -25.20
N LEU A 618 7.02 8.40 -24.63
CA LEU A 618 7.85 9.52 -25.10
C LEU A 618 9.01 9.83 -24.12
N PRO A 619 9.99 8.91 -23.96
CA PRO A 619 11.04 9.03 -22.94
C PRO A 619 11.98 10.23 -23.14
N PHE A 620 12.34 10.58 -24.37
CA PHE A 620 13.22 11.73 -24.63
C PHE A 620 12.56 13.06 -24.24
N LEU A 621 11.24 13.18 -24.42
CA LEU A 621 10.48 14.36 -24.01
C LEU A 621 10.31 14.44 -22.50
N ALA A 622 10.13 13.29 -21.83
CA ALA A 622 10.11 13.22 -20.37
C ALA A 622 11.45 13.66 -19.75
N ASP A 623 12.55 13.13 -20.28
CA ASP A 623 13.93 13.44 -19.88
C ASP A 623 14.24 14.93 -20.09
N TYR A 624 13.97 15.43 -21.30
CA TYR A 624 14.17 16.84 -21.65
C TYR A 624 13.35 17.81 -20.78
N THR A 625 12.10 17.46 -20.46
CA THR A 625 11.24 18.25 -19.57
C THR A 625 11.89 18.47 -18.20
N LEU A 626 12.57 17.47 -17.64
CA LEU A 626 13.27 17.59 -16.35
C LEU A 626 14.65 18.23 -16.47
N ALA A 627 15.37 17.96 -17.57
CA ALA A 627 16.65 18.59 -17.86
C ALA A 627 16.54 20.13 -17.89
N LYS A 628 15.40 20.66 -18.39
CA LYS A 628 15.05 22.09 -18.38
C LYS A 628 14.98 22.70 -16.99
N SER A 629 14.44 21.97 -16.03
CA SER A 629 14.03 22.52 -14.74
C SER A 629 14.97 22.19 -13.59
N SER A 630 15.93 21.29 -13.77
CA SER A 630 16.63 20.68 -12.63
C SER A 630 18.09 20.33 -12.90
N ASN A 631 18.85 20.35 -11.81
CA ASN A 631 20.25 19.96 -11.82
C ASN A 631 20.39 18.45 -11.97
N PHE A 632 21.36 18.06 -12.79
CA PHE A 632 21.64 16.68 -13.13
C PHE A 632 22.77 16.14 -12.25
N SER A 633 22.67 14.89 -11.82
CA SER A 633 23.60 14.34 -10.80
C SER A 633 24.45 13.14 -11.24
N THR A 634 24.00 12.27 -12.16
CA THR A 634 24.74 11.04 -12.51
C THR A 634 24.40 10.53 -13.93
N ASP A 635 25.34 10.67 -14.89
CA ASP A 635 25.16 10.25 -16.30
C ASP A 635 25.05 8.73 -16.44
N LEU A 636 25.93 8.01 -15.73
CA LEU A 636 25.99 6.55 -15.73
C LEU A 636 24.65 5.88 -15.38
N HIS A 637 23.96 6.41 -14.36
CA HIS A 637 22.72 5.80 -13.90
C HIS A 637 21.59 5.99 -14.92
N LEU A 638 21.52 7.16 -15.55
CA LEU A 638 20.50 7.45 -16.55
C LEU A 638 20.71 6.64 -17.82
N GLU A 639 21.96 6.43 -18.25
CA GLU A 639 22.26 5.60 -19.42
C GLU A 639 21.86 4.14 -19.19
N LYS A 640 22.15 3.59 -18.00
CA LYS A 640 21.65 2.25 -17.61
C LYS A 640 20.11 2.18 -17.66
N VAL A 641 19.42 3.22 -17.19
CA VAL A 641 17.95 3.26 -17.21
C VAL A 641 17.39 3.34 -18.63
N ARG A 642 18.04 4.09 -19.54
CA ARG A 642 17.69 4.14 -20.97
C ARG A 642 17.81 2.76 -21.62
N GLN A 643 18.89 2.04 -21.34
CA GLN A 643 19.06 0.66 -21.78
C GLN A 643 17.96 -0.27 -21.23
N MET A 644 17.69 -0.22 -19.92
CA MET A 644 16.65 -1.05 -19.30
C MET A 644 15.25 -0.76 -19.89
N TYR A 645 14.96 0.49 -20.23
CA TYR A 645 13.72 0.84 -20.93
C TYR A 645 13.64 0.20 -22.32
N TRP A 646 14.74 0.24 -23.09
CA TRP A 646 14.84 -0.43 -24.40
C TRP A 646 14.58 -1.93 -24.29
N GLU A 647 15.30 -2.61 -23.40
CA GLU A 647 15.16 -4.05 -23.17
C GLU A 647 13.71 -4.40 -22.79
N ARG A 648 13.06 -3.55 -21.98
CA ARG A 648 11.70 -3.80 -21.53
C ARG A 648 10.65 -3.53 -22.59
N ILE A 649 10.76 -2.44 -23.35
CA ILE A 649 9.79 -2.16 -24.43
C ILE A 649 9.87 -3.23 -25.53
N HIS A 650 11.07 -3.72 -25.83
CA HIS A 650 11.27 -4.84 -26.75
C HIS A 650 10.56 -6.11 -26.25
N LYS A 651 10.80 -6.49 -24.99
CA LYS A 651 10.13 -7.64 -24.37
C LYS A 651 8.60 -7.48 -24.32
N ASP A 652 8.09 -6.28 -24.07
CA ASP A 652 6.65 -5.99 -24.05
C ASP A 652 6.03 -6.16 -25.45
N VAL A 653 6.77 -5.88 -26.53
CA VAL A 653 6.35 -6.17 -27.93
C VAL A 653 6.25 -7.67 -28.16
N GLU A 654 7.29 -8.43 -27.79
CA GLU A 654 7.31 -9.90 -27.92
C GLU A 654 6.17 -10.57 -27.13
N LEU A 655 5.93 -10.13 -25.90
CA LEU A 655 4.88 -10.67 -25.03
C LEU A 655 3.46 -10.44 -25.57
N LYS A 656 3.27 -9.39 -26.38
CA LYS A 656 2.00 -9.14 -27.08
C LYS A 656 1.84 -9.97 -28.35
N GLY A 657 2.87 -10.73 -28.74
CA GLY A 657 2.89 -11.46 -30.01
C GLY A 657 3.03 -10.57 -31.24
N ASP A 658 3.46 -9.32 -31.05
CA ASP A 658 3.69 -8.37 -32.14
C ASP A 658 5.12 -8.52 -32.69
N SER A 659 5.28 -8.32 -34.01
CA SER A 659 6.60 -8.16 -34.62
C SER A 659 7.11 -6.73 -34.42
N MET A 660 8.44 -6.57 -34.28
CA MET A 660 9.10 -5.26 -34.30
C MET A 660 8.83 -4.47 -35.59
N ASP A 661 8.40 -5.10 -36.69
CA ASP A 661 8.02 -4.44 -37.95
C ASP A 661 6.53 -4.07 -38.04
N SER A 662 5.74 -4.41 -37.01
CA SER A 662 4.30 -4.15 -36.99
C SER A 662 3.99 -2.65 -37.02
N ASP A 663 2.84 -2.31 -37.61
CA ASP A 663 2.32 -0.95 -37.67
C ASP A 663 1.58 -0.52 -36.38
N ASN A 664 1.49 -1.41 -35.39
CA ASN A 664 0.95 -1.13 -34.06
C ASN A 664 1.76 -0.06 -33.31
N GLN A 665 1.09 0.66 -32.42
CA GLN A 665 1.67 1.82 -31.72
C GLN A 665 2.92 1.47 -30.89
N LEU A 666 2.93 0.35 -30.17
CA LEU A 666 4.03 0.00 -29.28
C LEU A 666 5.31 -0.39 -30.06
N PRO A 667 5.26 -1.27 -31.09
CA PRO A 667 6.39 -1.51 -31.99
C PRO A 667 6.93 -0.24 -32.65
N LYS A 668 6.06 0.67 -33.12
CA LYS A 668 6.48 1.98 -33.68
C LYS A 668 7.26 2.81 -32.67
N ARG A 669 6.76 2.89 -31.43
CA ARG A 669 7.46 3.59 -30.34
C ARG A 669 8.81 2.96 -29.99
N ALA A 670 8.89 1.63 -30.01
CA ALA A 670 10.14 0.90 -29.78
C ALA A 670 11.17 1.18 -30.88
N ARG A 671 10.78 1.10 -32.17
CA ARG A 671 11.65 1.43 -33.31
C ARG A 671 12.15 2.87 -33.23
N LEU A 672 11.24 3.83 -33.02
CA LEU A 672 11.61 5.23 -32.83
C LEU A 672 12.61 5.43 -31.69
N TYR A 673 12.43 4.74 -30.55
CA TYR A 673 13.37 4.84 -29.44
C TYR A 673 14.78 4.36 -29.80
N ARG A 674 14.86 3.18 -30.44
CA ARG A 674 16.11 2.58 -30.94
C ARG A 674 16.80 3.48 -31.95
N ASP A 675 16.05 3.97 -32.94
CA ASP A 675 16.59 4.73 -34.07
C ASP A 675 17.07 6.11 -33.62
N VAL A 676 16.34 6.77 -32.71
CA VAL A 676 16.80 8.00 -32.06
C VAL A 676 18.05 7.75 -31.22
N ALA A 677 18.16 6.64 -30.48
CA ALA A 677 19.36 6.34 -29.69
C ALA A 677 20.58 6.11 -30.59
N ALA A 678 20.43 5.38 -31.70
CA ALA A 678 21.47 5.15 -32.68
C ALA A 678 21.93 6.46 -33.35
N LEU A 679 20.99 7.32 -33.76
CA LEU A 679 21.28 8.66 -34.29
C LEU A 679 21.91 9.58 -33.24
N THR A 680 21.51 9.44 -31.98
CA THR A 680 22.07 10.22 -30.88
C THR A 680 23.54 9.89 -30.71
N GLY A 681 23.94 8.61 -30.66
CA GLY A 681 25.37 8.26 -30.55
C GLY A 681 26.20 8.76 -31.74
N LEU A 682 25.64 8.69 -32.96
CA LEU A 682 26.27 9.21 -34.17
C LEU A 682 26.51 10.73 -34.09
N THR A 683 25.47 11.50 -33.77
CA THR A 683 25.50 12.98 -33.77
C THR A 683 26.13 13.57 -32.50
N TYR A 684 25.98 12.92 -31.35
CA TYR A 684 26.58 13.31 -30.08
C TYR A 684 28.11 13.39 -30.18
N ALA A 685 28.74 12.44 -30.88
CA ALA A 685 30.19 12.46 -31.08
C ALA A 685 30.68 13.74 -31.78
N PHE A 686 29.93 14.22 -32.78
CA PHE A 686 30.24 15.48 -33.47
C PHE A 686 29.98 16.69 -32.57
N ALA A 687 28.86 16.70 -31.84
CA ALA A 687 28.54 17.77 -30.89
C ALA A 687 29.58 17.89 -29.76
N GLN A 688 30.00 16.75 -29.20
CA GLN A 688 31.05 16.69 -28.18
C GLN A 688 32.41 17.12 -28.74
N SER A 689 32.75 16.70 -29.97
CA SER A 689 33.98 17.18 -30.63
C SER A 689 33.95 18.69 -30.84
N LEU A 690 32.84 19.24 -31.32
CA LEU A 690 32.66 20.67 -31.49
C LEU A 690 32.77 21.41 -30.15
N GLU A 691 32.10 20.91 -29.11
CA GLU A 691 32.16 21.49 -27.77
C GLU A 691 33.60 21.55 -27.24
N SER A 692 34.35 20.45 -27.36
CA SER A 692 35.74 20.36 -26.93
C SER A 692 36.63 21.36 -27.68
N THR A 693 36.50 21.42 -29.00
CA THR A 693 37.25 22.36 -29.84
C THR A 693 36.85 23.81 -29.53
N ALA A 694 35.57 24.12 -29.46
CA ALA A 694 35.07 25.46 -29.20
C ALA A 694 35.49 25.95 -27.81
N LYS A 695 35.35 25.14 -26.76
CA LYS A 695 35.82 25.50 -25.40
C LYS A 695 37.32 25.81 -25.34
N SER A 696 38.12 25.24 -26.24
CA SER A 696 39.56 25.53 -26.33
C SER A 696 39.89 26.84 -27.07
N LEU A 697 38.96 27.37 -27.87
CA LEU A 697 39.20 28.50 -28.79
C LEU A 697 38.38 29.75 -28.48
N MET A 698 37.25 29.62 -27.77
CA MET A 698 36.35 30.72 -27.44
C MET A 698 35.86 30.63 -25.99
N LYS A 699 35.16 31.68 -25.53
CA LYS A 699 34.55 31.70 -24.20
C LYS A 699 33.50 30.59 -24.09
N ALA A 700 33.31 30.08 -22.87
CA ALA A 700 32.36 28.98 -22.62
C ALA A 700 30.94 29.28 -23.16
N GLU A 701 30.47 30.52 -23.03
CA GLU A 701 29.15 30.96 -23.52
C GLU A 701 29.03 30.91 -25.06
N ASP A 702 30.10 31.28 -25.76
CA ASP A 702 30.16 31.21 -27.23
C ASP A 702 30.26 29.75 -27.70
N ALA A 703 31.06 28.93 -27.00
CA ALA A 703 31.18 27.51 -27.28
C ALA A 703 29.83 26.79 -27.14
N GLU A 704 29.11 27.06 -26.05
CA GLU A 704 27.76 26.55 -25.81
C GLU A 704 26.78 27.01 -26.91
N ARG A 705 26.88 28.26 -27.38
CA ARG A 705 26.04 28.78 -28.46
C ARG A 705 26.29 28.05 -29.78
N GLU A 706 27.54 27.75 -30.13
CA GLU A 706 27.86 27.00 -31.34
C GLU A 706 27.37 25.55 -31.28
N VAL A 707 27.49 24.88 -30.13
CA VAL A 707 26.93 23.54 -29.92
C VAL A 707 25.40 23.57 -30.05
N SER A 708 24.73 24.58 -29.48
CA SER A 708 23.28 24.72 -29.63
C SER A 708 22.86 24.94 -31.08
N LYS A 709 23.59 25.76 -31.86
CA LYS A 709 23.36 25.93 -33.30
C LYS A 709 23.50 24.62 -34.06
N LEU A 710 24.49 23.80 -33.72
CA LEU A 710 24.66 22.48 -34.33
C LEU A 710 23.46 21.56 -34.03
N ILE A 711 23.02 21.50 -32.78
CA ILE A 711 21.85 20.69 -32.38
C ILE A 711 20.57 21.16 -33.07
N GLU A 712 20.42 22.46 -33.33
CA GLU A 712 19.28 23.02 -34.09
C GLU A 712 19.27 22.63 -35.59
N LYS A 713 20.34 22.02 -36.10
CA LYS A 713 20.48 21.58 -37.50
C LYS A 713 20.43 20.07 -37.70
N VAL A 714 20.06 19.32 -36.67
CA VAL A 714 20.02 17.85 -36.70
C VAL A 714 18.96 17.27 -37.63
N ASP A 715 18.08 18.09 -38.20
CA ASP A 715 17.09 17.70 -39.20
C ASP A 715 17.66 17.63 -40.63
N ASP A 716 18.83 18.21 -40.88
CA ASP A 716 19.51 18.27 -42.17
C ASP A 716 20.96 17.78 -42.04
N ALA A 717 21.27 16.63 -42.65
CA ALA A 717 22.60 16.02 -42.60
C ALA A 717 23.71 16.91 -43.16
N ILE A 718 23.43 17.68 -44.22
CA ILE A 718 24.41 18.54 -44.89
C ILE A 718 24.69 19.75 -44.00
N ALA A 719 23.62 20.40 -43.53
CA ALA A 719 23.75 21.52 -42.60
C ALA A 719 24.46 21.07 -41.32
N PHE A 720 24.01 19.98 -40.68
CA PHE A 720 24.66 19.43 -39.49
C PHE A 720 26.16 19.19 -39.69
N SER A 721 26.54 18.52 -40.77
CA SER A 721 27.94 18.22 -41.07
C SER A 721 28.77 19.49 -41.32
N TYR A 722 28.19 20.50 -41.97
CA TYR A 722 28.82 21.80 -42.14
C TYR A 722 29.04 22.50 -40.78
N TYR A 723 28.01 22.61 -39.95
CA TYR A 723 28.10 23.25 -38.64
C TYR A 723 29.06 22.50 -37.69
N ALA A 724 29.20 21.18 -37.82
CA ALA A 724 30.13 20.37 -37.03
C ALA A 724 31.62 20.67 -37.32
N THR A 725 31.92 21.40 -38.41
CA THR A 725 33.28 21.87 -38.75
C THR A 725 33.60 23.27 -38.26
N LEU A 726 32.59 24.03 -37.81
CA LEU A 726 32.79 25.41 -37.40
C LEU A 726 33.68 25.47 -36.15
N GLY A 727 34.64 26.40 -36.16
CA GLY A 727 35.57 26.60 -35.05
C GLY A 727 36.98 26.04 -35.26
N ASP A 728 37.23 25.17 -36.25
CA ASP A 728 38.59 24.67 -36.53
C ASP A 728 39.02 24.89 -37.98
N GLN A 729 39.76 25.97 -38.22
CA GLN A 729 40.29 26.32 -39.55
C GLN A 729 41.32 25.29 -40.08
N LYS A 730 41.77 24.33 -39.27
CA LYS A 730 42.76 23.30 -39.63
C LYS A 730 42.14 21.92 -39.88
N LYS A 731 40.83 21.71 -39.64
CA LYS A 731 40.16 20.43 -39.92
C LYS A 731 39.99 20.23 -41.42
N THR A 732 40.79 19.35 -42.00
CA THR A 732 40.69 18.90 -43.40
C THR A 732 39.65 17.78 -43.61
N SER A 733 39.14 17.17 -42.54
CA SER A 733 38.06 16.17 -42.58
C SER A 733 37.17 16.24 -41.34
N VAL A 734 35.87 16.03 -41.54
CA VAL A 734 34.86 16.03 -40.46
C VAL A 734 34.82 14.63 -39.85
N GLN A 735 35.62 14.42 -38.80
CA GLN A 735 35.66 13.17 -38.08
C GLN A 735 35.43 13.38 -36.58
N ALA A 736 34.73 12.44 -35.97
CA ALA A 736 34.45 12.42 -34.54
C ALA A 736 34.70 11.02 -33.96
N ARG A 737 34.93 10.94 -32.65
CA ARG A 737 35.11 9.67 -31.95
C ARG A 737 34.05 9.53 -30.86
N LEU A 738 33.27 8.44 -30.91
CA LEU A 738 32.42 8.03 -29.81
C LEU A 738 33.13 6.94 -29.03
N TYR A 739 33.63 7.23 -27.84
CA TYR A 739 34.28 6.23 -27.00
C TYR A 739 33.26 5.31 -26.33
N HIS A 740 33.64 4.06 -26.10
CA HIS A 740 32.85 3.10 -25.34
C HIS A 740 33.05 3.35 -23.84
N TYR A 741 32.21 4.22 -23.27
CA TYR A 741 32.20 4.50 -21.84
C TYR A 741 30.89 4.08 -21.19
N PRO A 742 30.91 3.77 -19.87
CA PRO A 742 29.71 3.35 -19.15
C PRO A 742 28.52 4.34 -19.21
N ASP A 743 28.78 5.63 -19.41
CA ASP A 743 27.79 6.71 -19.50
C ASP A 743 27.23 6.94 -20.93
N CYS A 744 27.77 6.24 -21.93
CA CYS A 744 27.29 6.26 -23.31
C CYS A 744 27.18 4.85 -23.94
N ASP A 745 27.22 3.79 -23.14
CA ASP A 745 27.22 2.40 -23.59
C ASP A 745 25.99 2.06 -24.45
N PHE A 746 24.81 2.52 -24.03
CA PHE A 746 23.57 2.26 -24.77
C PHE A 746 23.61 2.92 -26.15
N ILE A 747 23.85 4.24 -26.24
CA ILE A 747 23.94 4.91 -27.55
C ILE A 747 25.10 4.38 -28.40
N TYR A 748 26.22 4.00 -27.79
CA TYR A 748 27.35 3.37 -28.49
C TYR A 748 26.93 2.06 -29.16
N SER A 749 26.27 1.17 -28.42
CA SER A 749 25.81 -0.11 -28.92
C SER A 749 24.82 0.05 -30.07
N GLN A 750 23.86 0.97 -29.94
CA GLN A 750 22.83 1.22 -30.95
C GLN A 750 23.42 1.85 -32.22
N THR A 751 24.37 2.79 -32.09
CA THR A 751 25.08 3.36 -33.25
C THR A 751 25.90 2.29 -33.96
N ARG A 752 26.61 1.42 -33.24
CA ARG A 752 27.38 0.33 -33.85
C ARG A 752 26.48 -0.63 -34.63
N GLU A 753 25.35 -1.02 -34.05
CA GLU A 753 24.38 -1.90 -34.70
C GLU A 753 23.82 -1.28 -36.00
N LEU A 754 23.47 0.00 -35.97
CA LEU A 754 23.05 0.76 -37.15
C LEU A 754 24.14 0.80 -38.23
N LEU A 755 25.40 1.08 -37.87
CA LEU A 755 26.51 1.09 -38.83
C LEU A 755 26.72 -0.29 -39.47
N ASN A 756 26.53 -1.37 -38.71
CA ASN A 756 26.57 -2.73 -39.25
C ASN A 756 25.42 -3.00 -40.23
N GLN A 757 24.21 -2.52 -39.94
CA GLN A 757 23.06 -2.62 -40.85
C GLN A 757 23.30 -1.86 -42.17
N LEU A 758 24.04 -0.75 -42.12
CA LEU A 758 24.46 0.02 -43.29
C LEU A 758 25.67 -0.56 -44.03
N ALA A 759 26.16 -1.74 -43.62
CA ALA A 759 27.36 -2.38 -44.16
C ALA A 759 28.63 -1.50 -44.04
N ILE A 760 28.79 -0.79 -42.92
CA ILE A 760 29.96 0.03 -42.58
C ILE A 760 30.59 -0.42 -41.23
N PRO A 761 30.97 -1.70 -41.07
CA PRO A 761 31.39 -2.25 -39.77
C PRO A 761 32.78 -1.78 -39.31
N ASP A 762 33.63 -1.30 -40.22
CA ASP A 762 35.06 -0.97 -39.97
C ASP A 762 35.29 0.33 -39.17
N ARG A 763 34.30 0.72 -38.37
CA ARG A 763 34.28 1.97 -37.61
C ARG A 763 34.73 1.78 -36.16
N GLU A 764 34.62 0.56 -35.61
CA GLU A 764 35.09 0.24 -34.25
C GLU A 764 36.62 0.05 -34.23
N LYS A 765 37.30 0.84 -33.40
CA LYS A 765 38.77 0.82 -33.25
C LYS A 765 39.16 0.82 -31.78
N LYS A 766 40.43 0.51 -31.52
CA LYS A 766 41.07 0.66 -30.20
C LYS A 766 42.06 1.82 -30.25
N ASP A 767 42.10 2.61 -29.19
CA ASP A 767 43.14 3.62 -29.00
C ASP A 767 44.43 2.99 -28.42
N ASP A 768 45.47 3.81 -28.26
CA ASP A 768 46.78 3.37 -27.73
C ASP A 768 46.70 2.87 -26.27
N GLN A 769 45.61 3.15 -25.56
CA GLN A 769 45.32 2.68 -24.20
C GLN A 769 44.42 1.43 -24.19
N GLY A 770 44.07 0.89 -25.37
CA GLY A 770 43.20 -0.27 -25.52
C GLY A 770 41.70 0.01 -25.35
N LYS A 771 41.28 1.28 -25.27
CA LYS A 771 39.85 1.67 -25.16
C LYS A 771 39.18 1.62 -26.52
N LEU A 772 37.97 1.08 -26.55
CA LEU A 772 37.15 0.98 -27.76
C LEU A 772 36.50 2.33 -28.09
N TYR A 773 36.44 2.67 -29.38
CA TYR A 773 35.71 3.83 -29.88
C TYR A 773 35.20 3.60 -31.31
N LEU A 774 34.11 4.28 -31.69
CA LEU A 774 33.66 4.38 -33.07
C LEU A 774 34.29 5.62 -33.72
N GLN A 775 35.00 5.44 -34.83
CA GLN A 775 35.56 6.50 -35.65
C GLN A 775 34.54 6.92 -36.71
N LEU A 776 33.86 8.04 -36.52
CA LEU A 776 32.72 8.48 -37.33
C LEU A 776 33.12 9.60 -38.29
N TYR A 777 32.50 9.64 -39.48
CA TYR A 777 32.73 10.61 -40.55
C TYR A 777 31.43 11.29 -41.00
N ALA A 778 31.51 12.48 -41.62
CA ALA A 778 30.32 13.15 -42.19
C ALA A 778 29.55 12.30 -43.21
N ASP A 779 30.26 11.47 -43.98
CA ASP A 779 29.62 10.51 -44.90
C ASP A 779 28.76 9.47 -44.16
N ASP A 780 29.14 9.09 -42.93
CA ASP A 780 28.34 8.16 -42.12
C ASP A 780 27.02 8.82 -41.68
N VAL A 781 27.03 10.13 -41.39
CA VAL A 781 25.81 10.92 -41.11
C VAL A 781 24.91 10.96 -42.32
N THR A 782 25.47 11.28 -43.50
CA THR A 782 24.70 11.41 -44.74
C THR A 782 24.08 10.07 -45.15
N ARG A 783 24.85 8.96 -45.09
CA ARG A 783 24.35 7.61 -45.38
C ARG A 783 23.25 7.18 -44.42
N THR A 784 23.41 7.48 -43.13
CA THR A 784 22.41 7.15 -42.11
C THR A 784 21.11 7.92 -42.34
N TYR A 785 21.19 9.23 -42.64
CA TYR A 785 20.00 10.04 -42.90
C TYR A 785 19.30 9.60 -44.17
N GLN A 786 20.05 9.26 -45.23
CA GLN A 786 19.50 8.69 -46.45
C GLN A 786 18.79 7.35 -46.19
N HIS A 787 19.35 6.49 -45.35
CA HIS A 787 18.71 5.24 -44.94
C HIS A 787 17.37 5.48 -44.26
N PHE A 788 17.31 6.35 -43.24
CA PHE A 788 16.05 6.63 -42.56
C PHE A 788 15.04 7.35 -43.47
N ALA A 789 15.47 8.34 -44.26
CA ALA A 789 14.61 9.07 -45.19
C ALA A 789 14.00 8.18 -46.30
N THR A 790 14.66 7.06 -46.63
CA THR A 790 14.15 6.08 -47.61
C THR A 790 13.45 4.88 -46.96
N SER A 791 13.50 4.77 -45.63
CA SER A 791 12.83 3.71 -44.88
C SER A 791 11.31 3.91 -44.87
N LYS A 792 10.56 2.80 -44.80
CA LYS A 792 9.09 2.84 -44.65
C LYS A 792 8.66 3.63 -43.41
N ASP A 793 9.46 3.61 -42.35
CA ASP A 793 9.12 4.21 -41.05
C ASP A 793 9.23 5.75 -41.03
N TYR A 794 10.07 6.35 -41.89
CA TYR A 794 10.34 7.80 -41.85
C TYR A 794 10.33 8.52 -43.21
N ALA A 795 9.87 7.87 -44.28
CA ALA A 795 9.77 8.49 -45.60
C ALA A 795 8.73 9.65 -45.67
N GLN A 796 7.77 9.68 -44.74
CA GLN A 796 6.79 10.76 -44.66
C GLN A 796 7.35 11.93 -43.84
N GLU A 797 7.06 13.16 -44.27
CA GLU A 797 7.55 14.39 -43.62
C GLU A 797 7.19 14.44 -42.12
N LYS A 798 6.00 13.95 -41.75
CA LYS A 798 5.54 13.90 -40.37
C LYS A 798 6.43 12.99 -39.50
N ASP A 799 6.73 11.80 -39.99
CA ASP A 799 7.49 10.80 -39.24
C ASP A 799 8.99 11.17 -39.20
N TRP A 800 9.51 11.78 -40.27
CA TRP A 800 10.84 12.40 -40.29
C TRP A 800 10.97 13.51 -39.24
N LYS A 801 9.97 14.41 -39.17
CA LYS A 801 9.91 15.45 -38.14
C LYS A 801 9.83 14.87 -36.74
N GLU A 802 9.11 13.76 -36.53
CA GLU A 802 9.06 13.09 -35.24
C GLU A 802 10.43 12.50 -34.84
N LEU A 803 11.12 11.82 -35.76
CA LEU A 803 12.47 11.28 -35.55
C LEU A 803 13.47 12.38 -35.18
N THR A 804 13.56 13.40 -36.01
CA THR A 804 14.53 14.51 -35.86
C THR A 804 14.21 15.38 -34.66
N TYR A 805 12.93 15.59 -34.32
CA TYR A 805 12.55 16.25 -33.08
C TYR A 805 12.99 15.45 -31.85
N ASN A 806 12.76 14.14 -31.80
CA ASN A 806 13.22 13.32 -30.68
C ASN A 806 14.75 13.24 -30.60
N LEU A 807 15.46 13.21 -31.73
CA LEU A 807 16.92 13.33 -31.78
C LEU A 807 17.42 14.63 -31.16
N LYS A 808 16.80 15.75 -31.53
CA LYS A 808 17.09 17.07 -30.95
C LYS A 808 16.92 17.06 -29.43
N LEU A 809 15.80 16.53 -28.93
CA LEU A 809 15.56 16.40 -27.49
C LEU A 809 16.62 15.53 -26.81
N SER A 810 16.94 14.37 -27.39
CA SER A 810 17.95 13.44 -26.88
C SER A 810 19.35 14.07 -26.78
N LEU A 811 19.75 14.86 -27.78
CA LEU A 811 21.01 15.62 -27.75
C LEU A 811 21.00 16.66 -26.63
N TYR A 812 19.93 17.45 -26.51
CA TYR A 812 19.83 18.45 -25.45
C TYR A 812 19.90 17.87 -24.04
N THR A 813 19.38 16.66 -23.80
CA THR A 813 19.50 16.00 -22.48
C THR A 813 20.94 15.66 -22.11
N ARG A 814 21.84 15.55 -23.10
CA ARG A 814 23.28 15.26 -22.93
C ARG A 814 24.15 16.52 -22.82
N PHE A 815 23.54 17.68 -23.07
CA PHE A 815 24.15 19.01 -22.88
C PHE A 815 23.21 19.88 -22.00
N PRO A 816 22.95 19.48 -20.74
CA PRO A 816 21.91 20.07 -19.91
C PRO A 816 22.12 21.57 -19.62
N GLU A 817 23.35 22.05 -19.64
CA GLU A 817 23.70 23.47 -19.54
C GLU A 817 23.07 24.33 -20.65
N LEU A 818 22.96 23.80 -21.87
CA LEU A 818 22.35 24.51 -23.00
C LEU A 818 20.85 24.72 -22.81
N VAL A 819 20.20 23.77 -22.15
CA VAL A 819 18.76 23.74 -21.96
C VAL A 819 18.30 24.71 -20.88
N ARG A 820 19.06 24.84 -19.79
CA ARG A 820 18.71 25.71 -18.65
C ARG A 820 18.80 27.20 -19.01
N LYS A 821 19.74 27.59 -19.88
CA LYS A 821 19.93 28.99 -20.30
C LYS A 821 18.80 29.53 -21.18
N LEU A 822 18.16 28.68 -21.98
CA LEU A 822 17.00 29.06 -22.82
C LEU A 822 15.85 29.69 -22.01
N LYS A 823 15.70 29.31 -20.73
CA LYS A 823 14.65 29.83 -19.84
C LYS A 823 14.92 31.26 -19.38
N SER A 824 16.19 31.64 -19.19
CA SER A 824 16.58 32.96 -18.69
C SER A 824 16.37 34.09 -19.71
N THR A 825 16.31 33.76 -20.99
CA THR A 825 16.08 34.71 -22.09
C THR A 825 14.61 34.83 -22.46
N SER A 826 13.81 33.76 -22.31
CA SER A 826 12.37 33.79 -22.63
C SER A 826 11.49 34.43 -21.55
N GLU A 827 11.96 34.58 -20.31
CA GLU A 827 11.26 35.32 -19.24
C GLU A 827 11.61 36.82 -19.23
N LYS A 828 12.41 37.29 -20.18
CA LYS A 828 12.79 38.72 -20.34
C LYS A 828 12.18 39.39 -21.57
N ASN A 829 11.30 38.72 -22.31
CA ASN A 829 10.56 39.29 -23.45
C ASN A 829 9.07 39.30 -23.18
#